data_AF-A0BI68-F1
#
_entry.id   AF-A0BI68-F1
#
_cell.length_a   1.000
_cell.length_b   1.000
_cell.length_c   1.000
_cell.angle_alpha   90.00
_cell.angle_beta   90.00
_cell.angle_gamma   90.00
#
_symmetry.space_group_name_H-M   'P 1'
#
loop_
_entity.id
_entity.type
_entity.pdbx_description
1 polymer ?
#
loop_
_entity_poly.entity_id
_entity_poly.type
_entity_poly.pdbx_seq_one_letter_code
_entity_poly.pdbx_strand_id
1 'polypeptide(L)'
;MQGVSIFDDDKSALDKMQNSFKNLLFEIIYYLISGENFPLFLYIFFVLIESFQVFYFAFSDEFLSLWKVKSWAESFQSFFGYFMISPYLKNLEFQSFILVLYIIMGFFLLLIILIIFIAIKAQTTSVGKLSGPLVVLKIFFEVLNYIFFMPALHLFLTIFYCDSGTGYHKYYSDQECYTGNYLLHAFLSAIAAFILICISGLVTMTFYESRFQPNNPLCKISGRDDMKFLIFKIILVLCFTLLNVSELRILVVIILTLFAVIQFFSFNKSSVYLNYYYSKVLNSQHAIIMWTICMIIFGIIVEETYYEGAPYLWVFGSPLLLLIVMLRKEYRYDIMMIDSNKFDSLNQAIQQLQYLTKFLNYYHTDRNIATLLDGFVEYHRTICKREDCPCQAKNMGNKKITKFQKNFKLQNQDDEIKEQYVVLVYIIERIFTLSLTRFPNCTELRISHSLFLMEKMQSNQQALQELVAAEQEKPYVDEQFIIYRLKKLIEEQMFENSKSSKNPAAGIDAVNELTTENNLREIRAQIEKSASQHIEFWSQLSEDTPDLGKLYDVGTRMMFIDKMLEDSWKRIIKMNLDVPPNLMMIYSRYLVDILYDKESAEEVLERLKNFYSVNMDRGKITNNINDFPNESTALISISAEDVTFGRIIGLNMSASKMFGYSKSELINRKVNILMPNVFAQSHDQFMETYLQTYESRIMNRERMIIGKSKNGYIFPFFIYVRYVPSFIHGAQFFGAMRQEKVFKNVAFMIVNGQTQEIENISATFITMFHIDLNYITKKKTKVTVVQYLISKKTSLSI
;
A
#
# COMPACT_ATOMS: atom_id res chain seq x y z
N MET A 1 6.96 0.50 15.68
CA MET A 1 8.42 0.76 15.67
C MET A 1 8.72 1.49 14.37
N GLN A 2 9.29 2.68 14.48
CA GLN A 2 9.32 3.70 13.42
C GLN A 2 10.34 3.33 12.33
N GLY A 3 9.87 3.03 11.12
CA GLY A 3 10.70 3.13 9.91
C GLY A 3 10.82 4.60 9.55
N VAL A 4 11.95 5.23 9.90
CA VAL A 4 12.29 6.57 9.45
C VAL A 4 12.77 6.44 8.02
N SER A 5 12.03 7.00 7.07
CA SER A 5 12.44 7.06 5.68
C SER A 5 13.61 8.05 5.50
N ILE A 6 14.61 7.65 4.71
CA ILE A 6 15.92 8.26 4.45
C ILE A 6 15.87 9.70 3.85
N PHE A 7 14.69 10.32 3.75
CA PHE A 7 14.50 11.71 3.34
C PHE A 7 14.18 12.67 4.50
N ASP A 8 14.26 12.20 5.76
CA ASP A 8 13.83 12.96 6.94
C ASP A 8 14.95 13.74 7.69
N ASP A 9 16.23 13.59 7.33
CA ASP A 9 17.33 14.19 8.12
C ASP A 9 17.76 15.62 7.71
N ASP A 10 17.25 16.13 6.58
CA ASP A 10 17.30 17.56 6.26
C ASP A 10 16.12 18.33 6.88
N LYS A 11 15.23 17.64 7.61
CA LYS A 11 13.99 18.22 8.11
C LYS A 11 14.17 18.86 9.48
N SER A 12 13.57 20.03 9.65
CA SER A 12 13.64 20.83 10.87
C SER A 12 13.16 20.02 12.09
N ALA A 13 13.59 20.38 13.31
CA ALA A 13 13.04 19.79 14.54
C ALA A 13 11.50 19.85 14.58
N LEU A 14 10.91 20.88 13.94
CA LEU A 14 9.48 21.02 13.72
C LEU A 14 8.88 19.89 12.86
N ASP A 15 9.55 19.51 11.77
CA ASP A 15 9.08 18.47 10.86
C ASP A 15 9.14 17.08 11.51
N LYS A 16 10.19 16.81 12.31
CA LYS A 16 10.29 15.57 13.09
C LYS A 16 9.17 15.47 14.12
N MET A 17 8.86 16.59 14.79
CA MET A 17 7.74 16.68 15.73
C MET A 17 6.39 16.47 15.01
N GLN A 18 6.21 17.10 13.85
CA GLN A 18 4.99 16.97 13.03
C GLN A 18 4.78 15.53 12.55
N ASN A 19 5.83 14.85 12.06
CA ASN A 19 5.77 13.46 11.64
C ASN A 19 5.44 12.51 12.80
N SER A 20 6.04 12.74 13.97
CA SER A 20 5.73 11.97 15.19
C SER A 20 4.27 12.11 15.61
N PHE A 21 3.77 13.35 15.65
CA PHE A 21 2.37 13.64 15.98
C PHE A 21 1.40 13.01 14.98
N LYS A 22 1.70 13.13 13.69
CA LYS A 22 0.91 12.54 12.61
C LYS A 22 0.82 11.01 12.71
N ASN A 23 1.94 10.33 12.96
CA ASN A 23 1.96 8.88 13.07
C ASN A 23 1.15 8.39 14.28
N LEU A 24 1.25 9.11 15.41
CA LEU A 24 0.44 8.82 16.59
C LEU A 24 -1.06 9.00 16.32
N LEU A 25 -1.42 10.08 15.61
CA LEU A 25 -2.81 10.32 15.21
C LEU A 25 -3.33 9.22 14.28
N PHE A 26 -2.53 8.79 13.30
CA PHE A 26 -2.87 7.66 12.44
C PHE A 26 -3.02 6.35 13.21
N GLU A 27 -2.19 6.11 14.22
CA GLU A 27 -2.33 4.93 15.07
C GLU A 27 -3.63 4.95 15.89
N ILE A 28 -4.01 6.09 16.46
CA ILE A 28 -5.29 6.23 17.19
C ILE A 28 -6.46 5.94 16.23
N ILE A 29 -6.48 6.58 15.06
CA ILE A 29 -7.57 6.41 14.08
C ILE A 29 -7.64 4.96 13.58
N TYR A 30 -6.50 4.31 13.37
CA TYR A 30 -6.43 2.90 13.01
C TYR A 30 -7.22 2.03 13.99
N TYR A 31 -6.98 2.18 15.30
CA TYR A 31 -7.68 1.38 16.30
C TYR A 31 -9.16 1.79 16.47
N LEU A 32 -9.51 3.05 16.24
CA LEU A 32 -10.91 3.50 16.25
C LEU A 32 -11.73 2.83 15.13
N ILE A 33 -11.17 2.71 13.93
CA ILE A 33 -11.86 2.08 12.80
C ILE A 33 -11.90 0.55 12.94
N SER A 34 -10.85 -0.05 13.49
CA SER A 34 -10.80 -1.51 13.70
C SER A 34 -11.73 -2.02 14.82
N GLY A 35 -12.30 -1.14 15.64
CA GLY A 35 -13.30 -1.51 16.65
C GLY A 35 -14.69 -1.82 16.07
N GLU A 36 -15.59 -2.38 16.88
CA GLU A 36 -16.96 -2.71 16.47
C GLU A 36 -17.72 -1.48 15.96
N ASN A 37 -18.41 -1.61 14.83
CA ASN A 37 -19.20 -0.54 14.23
C ASN A 37 -20.62 -0.55 14.75
N PHE A 38 -21.26 0.61 14.75
CA PHE A 38 -22.67 0.70 15.09
C PHE A 38 -23.54 -0.04 14.08
N PRO A 39 -24.71 -0.52 14.50
CA PRO A 39 -25.66 -1.15 13.59
C PRO A 39 -26.18 -0.15 12.55
N LEU A 40 -26.49 -0.64 11.35
CA LEU A 40 -26.94 0.16 10.20
C LEU A 40 -28.11 1.11 10.54
N PHE A 41 -29.07 0.69 11.37
CA PHE A 41 -30.23 1.52 11.72
C PHE A 41 -29.81 2.82 12.44
N LEU A 42 -28.73 2.79 13.23
CA LEU A 42 -28.25 3.95 13.97
C LEU A 42 -27.68 5.00 13.01
N TYR A 43 -26.95 4.57 11.99
CA TYR A 43 -26.45 5.46 10.93
C TYR A 43 -27.59 6.09 10.12
N ILE A 44 -28.64 5.32 9.81
CA ILE A 44 -29.84 5.87 9.15
C ILE A 44 -30.49 6.94 10.03
N PHE A 45 -30.58 6.69 11.33
CA PHE A 45 -31.10 7.66 12.29
C PHE A 45 -30.23 8.93 12.39
N PHE A 46 -28.91 8.77 12.39
CA PHE A 46 -27.96 9.89 12.37
C PHE A 46 -28.12 10.78 11.13
N VAL A 47 -28.20 10.17 9.94
CA VAL A 47 -28.43 10.90 8.68
C VAL A 47 -29.78 11.63 8.69
N LEU A 48 -30.81 11.02 9.29
CA LEU A 48 -32.12 11.64 9.41
C LEU A 48 -32.10 12.87 10.32
N ILE A 49 -31.44 12.79 11.48
CA ILE A 49 -31.26 13.97 12.36
C ILE A 49 -30.47 15.06 11.64
N GLU A 50 -29.37 14.70 10.99
CA GLU A 50 -28.53 15.64 10.24
C GLU A 50 -29.33 16.34 9.13
N SER A 51 -30.23 15.61 8.44
CA SER A 51 -31.14 16.18 7.45
C SER A 51 -32.09 17.21 8.05
N PHE A 52 -32.65 16.92 9.22
CA PHE A 52 -33.53 17.85 9.93
C PHE A 52 -32.82 19.12 10.37
N GLN A 53 -31.55 19.01 10.81
CA GLN A 53 -30.73 20.17 11.15
C GLN A 53 -30.45 21.07 9.94
N VAL A 54 -30.21 20.49 8.76
CA VAL A 54 -30.07 21.26 7.51
C VAL A 54 -31.41 21.95 7.15
N PHE A 55 -32.54 21.24 7.27
CA PHE A 55 -33.85 21.80 6.92
C PHE A 55 -34.29 22.92 7.87
N TYR A 56 -33.85 22.93 9.12
CA TYR A 56 -34.11 24.04 10.04
C TYR A 56 -33.78 25.41 9.42
N PHE A 57 -32.66 25.53 8.71
CA PHE A 57 -32.25 26.78 8.04
C PHE A 57 -33.13 27.12 6.83
N ALA A 58 -33.68 26.12 6.13
CA ALA A 58 -34.59 26.34 5.01
C ALA A 58 -35.94 26.94 5.43
N PHE A 59 -36.32 26.74 6.71
CA PHE A 59 -37.54 27.25 7.33
C PHE A 59 -37.23 28.31 8.40
N SER A 60 -36.09 29.01 8.32
CA SER A 60 -35.74 30.06 9.28
C SER A 60 -36.67 31.27 9.20
N ASP A 61 -36.61 32.14 10.20
CA ASP A 61 -37.38 33.39 10.28
C ASP A 61 -37.22 34.27 9.02
N GLU A 62 -36.05 34.25 8.38
CA GLU A 62 -35.79 35.06 7.19
C GLU A 62 -36.43 34.48 5.91
N PHE A 63 -36.65 33.17 5.86
CA PHE A 63 -37.26 32.47 4.71
C PHE A 63 -38.73 32.10 4.92
N LEU A 64 -39.28 32.27 6.13
CA LEU A 64 -40.69 32.06 6.45
C LEU A 64 -41.65 32.79 5.48
N SER A 65 -41.28 34.00 5.05
CA SER A 65 -42.05 34.80 4.08
C SER A 65 -42.17 34.14 2.69
N LEU A 66 -41.13 33.42 2.26
CA LEU A 66 -41.07 32.78 0.93
C LEU A 66 -42.05 31.60 0.81
N TRP A 67 -42.37 30.96 1.92
CA TRP A 67 -43.31 29.84 1.97
C TRP A 67 -44.78 30.27 1.97
N LYS A 68 -45.07 31.57 2.22
CA LYS A 68 -46.38 32.26 2.27
C LYS A 68 -47.38 31.72 3.30
N VAL A 69 -47.55 30.40 3.42
CA VAL A 69 -48.38 29.75 4.44
C VAL A 69 -47.61 29.70 5.75
N LYS A 70 -47.66 30.80 6.50
CA LYS A 70 -46.90 31.00 7.73
C LYS A 70 -47.12 29.88 8.76
N SER A 71 -48.35 29.40 8.93
CA SER A 71 -48.68 28.34 9.90
C SER A 71 -47.93 27.02 9.65
N TRP A 72 -47.79 26.60 8.38
CA TRP A 72 -47.08 25.37 8.04
C TRP A 72 -45.58 25.54 8.20
N ALA A 73 -45.03 26.65 7.71
CA ALA A 73 -43.61 26.94 7.82
C ALA A 73 -43.15 27.08 9.28
N GLU A 74 -43.94 27.71 10.15
CA GLU A 74 -43.68 27.78 11.61
C GLU A 74 -43.75 26.39 12.27
N SER A 75 -44.69 25.55 11.84
CA SER A 75 -44.80 24.17 12.34
C SER A 75 -43.57 23.34 11.95
N PHE A 76 -43.10 23.46 10.71
CA PHE A 76 -41.87 22.79 10.24
C PHE A 76 -40.63 23.35 10.94
N GLN A 77 -40.53 24.66 11.11
CA GLN A 77 -39.44 25.30 11.83
C GLN A 77 -39.38 24.82 13.29
N SER A 78 -40.52 24.75 13.98
CA SER A 78 -40.60 24.24 15.34
C SER A 78 -40.16 22.77 15.43
N PHE A 79 -40.63 21.94 14.48
CA PHE A 79 -40.25 20.53 14.41
C PHE A 79 -38.75 20.33 14.18
N PHE A 80 -38.17 20.99 13.16
CA PHE A 80 -36.74 20.89 12.89
C PHE A 80 -35.89 21.56 14.00
N GLY A 81 -36.44 22.58 14.66
CA GLY A 81 -35.84 23.26 15.79
C GLY A 81 -35.58 22.37 17.00
N TYR A 82 -36.34 21.27 17.18
CA TYR A 82 -36.09 20.29 18.25
C TYR A 82 -34.68 19.69 18.20
N PHE A 83 -34.07 19.63 17.00
CA PHE A 83 -32.74 19.05 16.76
C PHE A 83 -31.60 20.09 16.82
N MET A 84 -31.91 21.35 17.14
CA MET A 84 -30.97 22.46 17.29
C MET A 84 -30.99 22.98 18.74
N ILE A 85 -29.91 23.65 19.17
CA ILE A 85 -29.80 24.21 20.53
C ILE A 85 -30.32 25.66 20.59
N SER A 86 -30.03 26.45 19.56
CA SER A 86 -30.31 27.90 19.56
C SER A 86 -31.78 28.30 19.74
N PRO A 87 -32.79 27.61 19.19
CA PRO A 87 -34.20 27.98 19.37
C PRO A 87 -34.61 28.08 20.84
N TYR A 88 -34.06 27.21 21.70
CA TYR A 88 -34.34 27.21 23.14
C TYR A 88 -33.66 28.34 23.88
N LEU A 89 -32.56 28.88 23.34
CA LEU A 89 -31.78 29.94 23.97
C LEU A 89 -32.26 31.34 23.58
N LYS A 90 -32.97 31.48 22.45
CA LYS A 90 -33.45 32.76 21.92
C LYS A 90 -34.31 33.55 22.93
N ASN A 91 -35.06 32.85 23.78
CA ASN A 91 -35.99 33.45 24.74
C ASN A 91 -35.46 33.52 26.18
N LEU A 92 -34.20 33.10 26.42
CA LEU A 92 -33.58 33.13 27.74
C LEU A 92 -32.72 34.38 27.93
N GLU A 93 -32.30 34.67 29.16
CA GLU A 93 -31.37 35.76 29.43
C GLU A 93 -29.95 35.45 28.88
N PHE A 94 -29.20 36.50 28.55
CA PHE A 94 -27.84 36.38 28.02
C PHE A 94 -26.89 35.58 28.92
N GLN A 95 -27.08 35.67 30.25
CA GLN A 95 -26.29 34.87 31.21
C GLN A 95 -26.52 33.37 31.06
N SER A 96 -27.77 32.95 30.80
CA SER A 96 -28.09 31.53 30.56
C SER A 96 -27.49 31.04 29.24
N PHE A 97 -27.48 31.89 28.20
CA PHE A 97 -26.81 31.60 26.94
C PHE A 97 -25.31 31.36 27.13
N ILE A 98 -24.62 32.26 27.85
CA ILE A 98 -23.19 32.13 28.15
C ILE A 98 -22.90 30.84 28.93
N LEU A 99 -23.74 30.50 29.92
CA LEU A 99 -23.59 29.27 30.70
C LEU A 99 -23.60 28.03 29.80
N VAL A 100 -24.59 27.92 28.92
CA VAL A 100 -24.71 26.79 27.98
C VAL A 100 -23.53 26.74 27.00
N LEU A 101 -23.10 27.91 26.50
CA LEU A 101 -21.92 28.04 25.65
C LEU A 101 -20.68 27.46 26.34
N TYR A 102 -20.42 27.81 27.60
CA TYR A 102 -19.26 27.31 28.35
C TYR A 102 -19.37 25.84 28.74
N ILE A 103 -20.58 25.33 29.04
CA ILE A 103 -20.79 23.89 29.28
C ILE A 103 -20.36 23.09 28.04
N ILE A 104 -20.78 23.55 26.86
CA ILE A 104 -20.45 22.88 25.60
C ILE A 104 -18.96 23.01 25.27
N MET A 105 -18.35 24.18 25.51
CA MET A 105 -16.89 24.34 25.40
C MET A 105 -16.13 23.41 26.35
N GLY A 106 -16.60 23.26 27.60
CA GLY A 106 -16.02 22.35 28.58
C GLY A 106 -16.05 20.89 28.14
N PHE A 107 -17.14 20.46 27.50
CA PHE A 107 -17.24 19.11 26.91
C PHE A 107 -16.21 18.87 25.80
N PHE A 108 -15.98 19.85 24.91
CA PHE A 108 -14.92 19.76 23.90
C PHE A 108 -13.52 19.79 24.51
N LEU A 109 -13.32 20.54 25.59
CA LEU A 109 -12.04 20.56 26.29
C LEU A 109 -11.73 19.20 26.93
N LEU A 110 -12.73 18.55 27.54
CA LEU A 110 -12.60 17.19 28.06
C LEU A 110 -12.26 16.17 26.96
N LEU A 111 -12.81 16.34 25.76
CA LEU A 111 -12.43 15.53 24.61
C LEU A 111 -10.95 15.70 24.25
N ILE A 112 -10.48 16.95 24.16
CA ILE A 112 -9.08 17.22 23.83
C ILE A 112 -8.17 16.59 24.88
N ILE A 113 -8.53 16.68 26.16
CA ILE A 113 -7.83 15.99 27.25
C ILE A 113 -7.83 14.48 27.03
N LEU A 114 -8.96 13.87 26.64
CA LEU A 114 -9.05 12.44 26.35
C LEU A 114 -8.12 12.03 25.20
N ILE A 115 -8.06 12.81 24.11
CA ILE A 115 -7.16 12.58 22.98
C ILE A 115 -5.70 12.66 23.44
N ILE A 116 -5.34 13.68 24.22
CA ILE A 116 -4.00 13.84 24.79
C ILE A 116 -3.65 12.68 25.74
N PHE A 117 -4.60 12.24 26.56
CA PHE A 117 -4.42 11.12 27.47
C PHE A 117 -4.12 9.83 26.70
N ILE A 118 -4.89 9.55 25.64
CA ILE A 118 -4.66 8.39 24.76
C ILE A 118 -3.28 8.52 24.09
N ALA A 119 -2.91 9.73 23.61
CA ALA A 119 -1.62 9.99 23.01
C ALA A 119 -0.44 9.71 23.97
N ILE A 120 -0.52 10.16 25.22
CA ILE A 120 0.54 9.93 26.22
C ILE A 120 0.62 8.43 26.56
N LYS A 121 -0.52 7.77 26.77
CA LYS A 121 -0.55 6.33 27.07
C LYS A 121 -0.09 5.46 25.90
N ALA A 122 -0.32 5.90 24.66
CA ALA A 122 0.17 5.26 23.44
C ALA A 122 1.72 5.14 23.40
N GLN A 123 2.44 6.07 24.04
CA GLN A 123 3.91 6.02 24.08
C GLN A 123 4.46 4.92 25.01
N THR A 124 3.67 4.50 26.00
CA THR A 124 4.11 3.52 27.04
C THR A 124 3.46 2.16 26.87
N THR A 125 2.29 2.10 26.25
CA THR A 125 1.48 0.89 26.07
C THR A 125 0.92 0.85 24.66
N SER A 126 0.75 -0.36 24.10
CA SER A 126 0.14 -0.49 22.77
C SER A 126 -1.28 0.05 22.79
N VAL A 127 -1.62 0.91 21.81
CA VAL A 127 -2.91 1.61 21.74
C VAL A 127 -4.10 0.65 21.79
N GLY A 128 -3.96 -0.56 21.21
CA GLY A 128 -4.99 -1.60 21.25
C GLY A 128 -5.39 -2.08 22.66
N LYS A 129 -4.58 -1.84 23.71
CA LYS A 129 -4.95 -2.17 25.10
C LYS A 129 -5.87 -1.12 25.75
N LEU A 130 -6.03 0.05 25.13
CA LEU A 130 -6.85 1.17 25.63
C LEU A 130 -8.29 1.09 25.12
N SER A 131 -8.92 -0.09 25.18
CA SER A 131 -10.23 -0.33 24.55
C SER A 131 -11.32 0.62 25.07
N GLY A 132 -11.42 0.84 26.38
CA GLY A 132 -12.44 1.73 26.98
C GLY A 132 -12.38 3.17 26.45
N PRO A 133 -11.27 3.90 26.65
CA PRO A 133 -11.10 5.27 26.14
C PRO A 133 -11.33 5.40 24.64
N LEU A 134 -10.91 4.41 23.84
CA LEU A 134 -11.10 4.41 22.39
C LEU A 134 -12.58 4.27 22.00
N VAL A 135 -13.36 3.43 22.69
CA VAL A 135 -14.80 3.31 22.45
C VAL A 135 -15.52 4.62 22.74
N VAL A 136 -15.18 5.29 23.85
CA VAL A 136 -15.74 6.61 24.18
C VAL A 136 -15.41 7.64 23.10
N LEU A 137 -14.16 7.66 22.65
CA LEU A 137 -13.73 8.58 21.58
C LEU A 137 -14.43 8.29 20.25
N LYS A 138 -14.65 7.02 19.91
CA LYS A 138 -15.40 6.60 18.71
C LYS A 138 -16.84 7.08 18.75
N ILE A 139 -17.56 6.81 19.84
CA ILE A 139 -18.95 7.25 20.03
C ILE A 139 -19.04 8.76 19.84
N PHE A 140 -18.11 9.49 20.46
CA PHE A 140 -18.07 10.94 20.33
C PHE A 140 -17.83 11.39 18.89
N PHE A 141 -16.83 10.84 18.17
CA PHE A 141 -16.53 11.28 16.80
C PHE A 141 -17.70 11.07 15.85
N GLU A 142 -18.44 9.98 16.00
CA GLU A 142 -19.63 9.73 15.18
C GLU A 142 -20.78 10.66 15.55
N VAL A 143 -21.12 10.79 16.84
CA VAL A 143 -22.18 11.71 17.29
C VAL A 143 -21.83 13.16 16.96
N LEU A 144 -20.55 13.54 17.05
CA LEU A 144 -20.06 14.87 16.71
C LEU A 144 -20.38 15.20 15.26
N ASN A 145 -19.98 14.37 14.31
CA ASN A 145 -20.10 14.69 12.90
C ASN A 145 -21.56 14.78 12.42
N TYR A 146 -22.43 13.89 12.91
CA TYR A 146 -23.83 13.82 12.43
C TYR A 146 -24.81 14.69 13.25
N ILE A 147 -24.71 14.67 14.59
CA ILE A 147 -25.72 15.27 15.46
C ILE A 147 -25.22 16.58 16.07
N PHE A 148 -23.99 16.64 16.58
CA PHE A 148 -23.59 17.75 17.44
C PHE A 148 -22.90 18.91 16.70
N PHE A 149 -22.33 18.64 15.52
CA PHE A 149 -21.54 19.62 14.77
C PHE A 149 -22.32 20.90 14.46
N MET A 150 -23.50 20.78 13.82
CA MET A 150 -24.30 21.96 13.44
C MET A 150 -24.82 22.73 14.65
N PRO A 151 -25.46 22.10 15.65
CA PRO A 151 -25.95 22.80 16.83
C PRO A 151 -24.84 23.51 17.60
N ALA A 152 -23.67 22.88 17.77
CA ALA A 152 -22.54 23.48 18.47
C ALA A 152 -21.91 24.63 17.67
N LEU A 153 -21.70 24.46 16.36
CA LEU A 153 -21.17 25.53 15.51
C LEU A 153 -22.12 26.73 15.48
N HIS A 154 -23.42 26.49 15.34
CA HIS A 154 -24.43 27.56 15.37
C HIS A 154 -24.44 28.29 16.73
N LEU A 155 -24.33 27.56 17.84
CA LEU A 155 -24.22 28.16 19.18
C LEU A 155 -23.00 29.08 19.29
N PHE A 156 -21.82 28.60 18.86
CA PHE A 156 -20.60 29.41 18.91
C PHE A 156 -20.64 30.63 17.99
N LEU A 157 -21.38 30.55 16.87
CA LEU A 157 -21.53 31.68 15.96
C LEU A 157 -22.66 32.64 16.36
N THR A 158 -23.60 32.21 17.20
CA THR A 158 -24.73 33.05 17.64
C THR A 158 -24.26 34.31 18.37
N ILE A 159 -23.14 34.27 19.09
CA ILE A 159 -22.56 35.45 19.75
C ILE A 159 -22.08 36.54 18.77
N PHE A 160 -21.99 36.25 17.48
CA PHE A 160 -21.65 37.25 16.46
C PHE A 160 -22.91 37.82 15.79
N TYR A 161 -24.10 37.42 16.22
CA TYR A 161 -25.38 37.82 15.63
C TYR A 161 -25.81 39.22 16.08
N CYS A 162 -25.06 40.22 15.62
CA CYS A 162 -25.23 41.62 15.95
C CYS A 162 -25.94 42.36 14.83
N ASP A 163 -26.76 43.36 15.19
CA ASP A 163 -27.38 44.25 14.23
C ASP A 163 -26.40 45.38 13.84
N SER A 164 -26.15 45.54 12.54
CA SER A 164 -25.23 46.55 12.02
C SER A 164 -25.77 47.97 12.18
N GLY A 165 -27.09 48.15 12.32
CA GLY A 165 -27.70 49.46 12.50
C GLY A 165 -27.60 50.00 13.93
N THR A 166 -27.85 49.14 14.92
CA THR A 166 -27.95 49.55 16.33
C THR A 166 -26.70 49.22 17.15
N GLY A 167 -25.87 48.26 16.72
CA GLY A 167 -24.70 47.79 17.48
C GLY A 167 -25.02 46.86 18.65
N TYR A 168 -26.30 46.51 18.85
CA TYR A 168 -26.76 45.58 19.87
C TYR A 168 -26.95 44.17 19.30
N HIS A 169 -26.97 43.16 20.18
CA HIS A 169 -27.21 41.77 19.79
C HIS A 169 -28.68 41.55 19.38
N LYS A 170 -28.91 40.86 18.25
CA LYS A 170 -30.27 40.71 17.67
C LYS A 170 -31.26 39.93 18.54
N TYR A 171 -30.79 38.97 19.34
CA TYR A 171 -31.64 38.26 20.30
C TYR A 171 -31.65 38.86 21.70
N TYR A 172 -30.60 39.62 22.05
CA TYR A 172 -30.40 40.13 23.41
C TYR A 172 -30.16 41.64 23.32
N SER A 173 -31.26 42.38 23.16
CA SER A 173 -31.23 43.84 22.94
C SER A 173 -30.53 44.63 24.05
N ASP A 174 -30.35 44.03 25.23
CA ASP A 174 -29.71 44.67 26.38
C ASP A 174 -28.18 44.59 26.34
N GLN A 175 -27.60 43.93 25.34
CA GLN A 175 -26.16 43.72 25.22
C GLN A 175 -25.59 44.43 24.00
N GLU A 176 -24.66 45.35 24.24
CA GLU A 176 -23.85 45.97 23.18
C GLU A 176 -22.81 44.99 22.67
N CYS A 177 -22.75 44.82 21.36
CA CYS A 177 -21.80 43.92 20.75
C CYS A 177 -20.37 44.48 20.81
N TYR A 178 -19.40 43.58 21.00
CA TYR A 178 -17.97 43.87 20.94
C TYR A 178 -17.43 44.85 22.00
N THR A 179 -18.18 45.08 23.09
CA THR A 179 -17.75 45.93 24.21
C THR A 179 -17.51 45.13 25.50
N GLY A 180 -16.55 45.57 26.32
CA GLY A 180 -16.28 45.01 27.64
C GLY A 180 -16.11 43.47 27.67
N ASN A 181 -16.84 42.79 28.56
CA ASN A 181 -16.78 41.34 28.74
C ASN A 181 -17.31 40.55 27.53
N TYR A 182 -18.16 41.16 26.70
CA TYR A 182 -18.71 40.53 25.50
C TYR A 182 -17.59 40.10 24.54
N LEU A 183 -16.58 40.97 24.36
CA LEU A 183 -15.43 40.71 23.48
C LEU A 183 -14.68 39.44 23.89
N LEU A 184 -14.51 39.21 25.20
CA LEU A 184 -13.83 38.02 25.73
C LEU A 184 -14.63 36.76 25.37
N HIS A 185 -15.95 36.76 25.60
CA HIS A 185 -16.82 35.65 25.25
C HIS A 185 -16.79 35.36 23.74
N ALA A 186 -16.85 36.41 22.91
CA ALA A 186 -16.76 36.28 21.46
C ALA A 186 -15.42 35.67 21.02
N PHE A 187 -14.30 36.12 21.59
CA PHE A 187 -12.98 35.59 21.29
C PHE A 187 -12.85 34.09 21.65
N LEU A 188 -13.29 33.71 22.85
CA LEU A 188 -13.28 32.30 23.27
C LEU A 188 -14.19 31.44 22.39
N SER A 189 -15.33 31.98 21.97
CA SER A 189 -16.27 31.28 21.09
C SER A 189 -15.71 31.08 19.68
N ALA A 190 -15.01 32.07 19.13
CA ALA A 190 -14.31 31.93 17.84
C ALA A 190 -13.24 30.83 17.89
N ILE A 191 -12.45 30.77 18.97
CA ILE A 191 -11.47 29.69 19.18
C ILE A 191 -12.18 28.32 19.24
N ALA A 192 -13.28 28.22 19.99
CA ALA A 192 -14.04 26.99 20.10
C ALA A 192 -14.61 26.52 18.75
N ALA A 193 -15.17 27.45 17.95
CA ALA A 193 -15.66 27.17 16.61
C ALA A 193 -14.53 26.69 15.68
N PHE A 194 -13.36 27.34 15.73
CA PHE A 194 -12.20 26.93 14.94
C PHE A 194 -11.74 25.52 15.30
N ILE A 195 -11.59 25.22 16.59
CA ILE A 195 -11.21 23.89 17.07
C ILE A 195 -12.23 22.83 16.64
N LEU A 196 -13.53 23.11 16.78
CA LEU A 196 -14.62 22.24 16.35
C LEU A 196 -14.53 21.90 14.85
N ILE A 197 -14.30 22.91 14.00
CA ILE A 197 -14.13 22.73 12.56
C ILE A 197 -12.89 21.89 12.26
N CYS A 198 -11.75 22.16 12.91
CA CYS A 198 -10.51 21.40 12.70
C CYS A 198 -10.66 19.93 13.10
N ILE A 199 -11.25 19.64 14.27
CA ILE A 199 -11.46 18.26 14.74
C ILE A 199 -12.42 17.53 13.80
N SER A 200 -13.56 18.14 13.47
CA SER A 200 -14.57 17.51 12.60
C SER A 200 -14.03 17.29 11.18
N GLY A 201 -13.24 18.23 10.66
CA GLY A 201 -12.57 18.10 9.36
C GLY A 201 -11.53 16.98 9.32
N LEU A 202 -10.75 16.83 10.39
CA LEU A 202 -9.79 15.74 10.50
C LEU A 202 -10.49 14.39 10.57
N VAL A 203 -11.55 14.27 11.40
CA VAL A 203 -12.31 13.03 11.53
C VAL A 203 -12.98 12.66 10.21
N THR A 204 -13.69 13.57 9.56
CA THR A 204 -14.36 13.29 8.27
C THR A 204 -13.37 12.93 7.14
N MET A 205 -12.16 13.49 7.13
CA MET A 205 -11.12 13.12 6.17
C MET A 205 -10.50 11.74 6.38
N THR A 206 -10.54 11.18 7.60
CA THR A 206 -9.72 10.00 7.97
C THR A 206 -10.54 8.81 8.49
N PHE A 207 -11.72 9.06 9.05
CA PHE A 207 -12.56 8.07 9.71
C PHE A 207 -13.50 7.37 8.72
N TYR A 208 -12.95 6.46 7.91
CA TYR A 208 -13.72 5.60 7.00
C TYR A 208 -12.99 4.27 6.72
N GLU A 209 -13.73 3.27 6.23
CA GLU A 209 -13.19 1.97 5.81
C GLU A 209 -12.99 1.95 4.30
N SER A 210 -11.73 1.85 3.84
CA SER A 210 -11.41 1.79 2.41
C SER A 210 -11.61 0.41 1.81
N ARG A 211 -11.58 -0.64 2.64
CA ARG A 211 -11.88 -2.01 2.21
C ARG A 211 -13.36 -2.18 1.93
N PHE A 212 -13.67 -3.01 0.96
CA PHE A 212 -15.07 -3.28 0.64
C PHE A 212 -15.65 -4.30 1.61
N GLN A 213 -16.53 -3.84 2.50
CA GLN A 213 -17.31 -4.70 3.39
C GLN A 213 -18.80 -4.38 3.20
N PRO A 214 -19.61 -5.27 2.60
CA PRO A 214 -20.98 -4.94 2.21
C PRO A 214 -21.87 -4.57 3.39
N ASN A 215 -21.57 -5.06 4.60
CA ASN A 215 -22.37 -4.81 5.80
C ASN A 215 -21.91 -3.57 6.60
N ASN A 216 -20.79 -2.95 6.24
CA ASN A 216 -20.22 -1.84 6.98
C ASN A 216 -20.66 -0.47 6.38
N PRO A 217 -21.38 0.39 7.13
CA PRO A 217 -21.80 1.70 6.65
C PRO A 217 -20.66 2.70 6.44
N LEU A 218 -19.50 2.48 7.07
CA LEU A 218 -18.32 3.35 6.97
C LEU A 218 -17.50 3.11 5.70
N CYS A 219 -17.89 2.16 4.83
CA CYS A 219 -17.16 1.83 3.61
C CYS A 219 -17.21 2.96 2.57
N LYS A 220 -16.04 3.54 2.24
CA LYS A 220 -15.88 4.66 1.29
C LYS A 220 -14.52 4.60 0.60
N ILE A 221 -14.43 5.15 -0.62
CA ILE A 221 -13.15 5.28 -1.33
C ILE A 221 -12.26 6.36 -0.68
N SER A 222 -12.88 7.50 -0.36
CA SER A 222 -12.21 8.65 0.25
C SER A 222 -13.19 9.44 1.13
N GLY A 223 -12.67 10.16 2.12
CA GLY A 223 -13.45 11.10 2.95
C GLY A 223 -13.74 12.45 2.27
N ARG A 224 -13.28 12.65 1.02
CA ARG A 224 -13.37 13.95 0.33
C ARG A 224 -14.79 14.41 0.06
N ASP A 225 -15.72 13.47 -0.17
CA ASP A 225 -17.12 13.81 -0.42
C ASP A 225 -17.84 14.23 0.86
N ASP A 226 -17.57 13.57 1.98
CA ASP A 226 -18.08 13.98 3.29
C ASP A 226 -17.54 15.36 3.69
N MET A 227 -16.30 15.66 3.30
CA MET A 227 -15.70 16.97 3.53
C MET A 227 -16.37 18.08 2.72
N LYS A 228 -16.76 17.81 1.48
CA LYS A 228 -17.59 18.76 0.72
C LYS A 228 -18.90 19.01 1.45
N PHE A 229 -19.53 17.97 2.00
CA PHE A 229 -20.76 18.12 2.76
C PHE A 229 -20.54 18.90 4.07
N LEU A 230 -19.45 18.63 4.80
CA LEU A 230 -19.05 19.41 5.98
C LEU A 230 -18.85 20.89 5.65
N ILE A 231 -18.19 21.20 4.53
CA ILE A 231 -18.02 22.58 4.04
C ILE A 231 -19.39 23.21 3.76
N PHE A 232 -20.31 22.48 3.13
CA PHE A 232 -21.68 22.95 2.92
C PHE A 232 -22.38 23.26 4.26
N LYS A 233 -22.24 22.41 5.28
CA LYS A 233 -22.78 22.65 6.63
C LYS A 233 -22.20 23.92 7.26
N ILE A 234 -20.89 24.13 7.16
CA ILE A 234 -20.21 25.32 7.67
C ILE A 234 -20.73 26.58 6.99
N ILE A 235 -20.82 26.57 5.65
CA ILE A 235 -21.31 27.70 4.86
C ILE A 235 -22.77 27.99 5.17
N LEU A 236 -23.59 26.95 5.33
CA LEU A 236 -24.99 27.10 5.74
C LEU A 236 -25.09 27.85 7.07
N VAL A 237 -24.39 27.39 8.12
CA VAL A 237 -24.43 28.05 9.43
C VAL A 237 -23.91 29.50 9.32
N LEU A 238 -22.75 29.73 8.67
CA LEU A 238 -22.17 31.06 8.51
C LEU A 238 -23.10 32.02 7.77
N CYS A 239 -23.76 31.56 6.71
CA CYS A 239 -24.67 32.40 5.92
C CYS A 239 -25.86 32.89 6.74
N PHE A 240 -26.44 32.04 7.59
CA PHE A 240 -27.60 32.44 8.39
C PHE A 240 -27.25 33.17 9.69
N THR A 241 -26.03 32.99 10.23
CA THR A 241 -25.62 33.67 11.47
C THR A 241 -24.84 34.96 11.23
N LEU A 242 -24.01 35.06 10.20
CA LEU A 242 -23.12 36.22 9.99
C LEU A 242 -23.60 37.17 8.89
N LEU A 243 -24.30 36.67 7.87
CA LEU A 243 -24.84 37.54 6.82
C LEU A 243 -26.20 38.08 7.26
N ASN A 244 -26.47 39.35 6.96
CA ASN A 244 -27.81 39.90 7.12
C ASN A 244 -28.71 39.34 6.00
N VAL A 245 -29.30 38.17 6.25
CA VAL A 245 -30.03 37.41 5.22
C VAL A 245 -31.15 38.25 4.63
N SER A 246 -31.85 39.09 5.40
CA SER A 246 -32.94 39.96 4.92
C SER A 246 -32.57 40.83 3.72
N GLU A 247 -31.35 41.38 3.69
CA GLU A 247 -30.86 42.23 2.60
C GLU A 247 -30.22 41.40 1.47
N LEU A 248 -29.53 40.31 1.82
CA LEU A 248 -28.72 39.51 0.90
C LEU A 248 -29.39 38.17 0.50
N ARG A 249 -30.71 38.06 0.61
CA ARG A 249 -31.48 36.80 0.38
C ARG A 249 -31.08 36.07 -0.91
N ILE A 250 -31.03 36.80 -2.03
CA ILE A 250 -30.71 36.23 -3.34
C ILE A 250 -29.28 35.68 -3.37
N LEU A 251 -28.31 36.41 -2.82
CA LEU A 251 -26.91 35.97 -2.77
C LEU A 251 -26.78 34.68 -1.95
N VAL A 252 -27.44 34.60 -0.80
CA VAL A 252 -27.44 33.39 0.04
C VAL A 252 -28.01 32.20 -0.75
N VAL A 253 -29.15 32.36 -1.42
CA VAL A 253 -29.74 31.28 -2.22
C VAL A 253 -28.81 30.85 -3.37
N ILE A 254 -28.14 31.78 -4.06
CA ILE A 254 -27.15 31.44 -5.09
C ILE A 254 -26.03 30.58 -4.51
N ILE A 255 -25.47 30.96 -3.35
CA ILE A 255 -24.42 30.18 -2.69
C ILE A 255 -24.93 28.77 -2.36
N LEU A 256 -26.12 28.66 -1.75
CA LEU A 256 -26.70 27.37 -1.39
C LEU A 256 -26.97 26.48 -2.60
N THR A 257 -27.45 27.05 -3.72
CA THR A 257 -27.67 26.28 -4.95
C THR A 257 -26.38 25.71 -5.51
N LEU A 258 -25.30 26.51 -5.56
CA LEU A 258 -24.01 26.06 -6.08
C LEU A 258 -23.48 24.88 -5.27
N PHE A 259 -23.53 24.95 -3.94
CA PHE A 259 -23.08 23.85 -3.10
C PHE A 259 -23.99 22.62 -3.20
N ALA A 260 -25.31 22.78 -3.23
CA ALA A 260 -26.24 21.65 -3.36
C ALA A 260 -26.06 20.89 -4.68
N VAL A 261 -25.80 21.60 -5.79
CA VAL A 261 -25.48 21.00 -7.08
C VAL A 261 -24.16 20.21 -7.00
N ILE A 262 -23.11 20.80 -6.41
CA ILE A 262 -21.83 20.11 -6.19
C ILE A 262 -22.04 18.83 -5.38
N GLN A 263 -22.80 18.88 -4.26
CA GLN A 263 -23.05 17.70 -3.44
C GLN A 263 -23.80 16.61 -4.22
N PHE A 264 -24.86 16.98 -4.94
CA PHE A 264 -25.69 16.03 -5.68
C PHE A 264 -24.87 15.26 -6.73
N PHE A 265 -23.98 15.92 -7.47
CA PHE A 265 -23.11 15.24 -8.44
C PHE A 265 -21.99 14.45 -7.77
N SER A 266 -21.37 14.98 -6.71
CA SER A 266 -20.29 14.31 -6.00
C SER A 266 -20.76 12.99 -5.37
N PHE A 267 -21.92 13.01 -4.74
CA PHE A 267 -22.46 11.85 -4.01
C PHE A 267 -22.99 10.76 -4.95
N ASN A 268 -23.54 11.13 -6.11
CA ASN A 268 -23.88 10.16 -7.14
C ASN A 268 -22.65 9.37 -7.62
N LYS A 269 -21.45 9.98 -7.65
CA LYS A 269 -20.20 9.27 -8.02
C LYS A 269 -19.73 8.32 -6.91
N SER A 270 -19.81 8.72 -5.64
CA SER A 270 -19.29 7.94 -4.49
C SER A 270 -20.24 6.84 -4.00
N SER A 271 -21.52 6.92 -4.36
CA SER A 271 -22.58 5.92 -4.10
C SER A 271 -22.21 4.48 -4.48
N VAL A 272 -21.19 4.32 -5.33
CA VAL A 272 -20.65 3.05 -5.79
C VAL A 272 -20.01 2.24 -4.65
N TYR A 273 -19.40 2.80 -3.62
CA TYR A 273 -18.69 1.99 -2.59
C TYR A 273 -19.44 1.75 -1.28
N LEU A 274 -20.50 2.52 -1.07
CA LEU A 274 -21.29 2.47 0.16
C LEU A 274 -22.16 1.22 0.20
N ASN A 275 -22.51 0.79 1.42
CA ASN A 275 -23.59 -0.18 1.64
C ASN A 275 -24.85 0.25 0.87
N TYR A 276 -25.52 -0.69 0.22
CA TYR A 276 -26.65 -0.41 -0.67
C TYR A 276 -27.74 0.44 0.00
N TYR A 277 -28.20 0.04 1.18
CA TYR A 277 -29.26 0.75 1.90
C TYR A 277 -28.79 2.11 2.40
N TYR A 278 -27.58 2.17 2.95
CA TYR A 278 -27.01 3.42 3.44
C TYR A 278 -26.82 4.45 2.32
N SER A 279 -26.30 4.01 1.17
CA SER A 279 -26.16 4.79 -0.06
C SER A 279 -27.50 5.37 -0.53
N LYS A 280 -28.57 4.58 -0.45
CA LYS A 280 -29.92 5.05 -0.80
C LYS A 280 -30.43 6.14 0.14
N VAL A 281 -30.22 5.99 1.45
CA VAL A 281 -30.64 7.01 2.42
C VAL A 281 -29.89 8.32 2.20
N LEU A 282 -28.58 8.28 2.00
CA LEU A 282 -27.78 9.47 1.70
C LEU A 282 -28.15 10.11 0.35
N ASN A 283 -28.39 9.32 -0.70
CA ASN A 283 -28.89 9.83 -1.97
C ASN A 283 -30.25 10.54 -1.81
N SER A 284 -31.15 9.99 -0.99
CA SER A 284 -32.44 10.61 -0.69
C SER A 284 -32.26 11.93 0.07
N GLN A 285 -31.35 11.99 1.05
CA GLN A 285 -31.03 13.24 1.77
C GLN A 285 -30.60 14.34 0.79
N HIS A 286 -29.61 14.08 -0.06
CA HIS A 286 -29.10 15.06 -1.02
C HIS A 286 -30.15 15.46 -2.06
N ALA A 287 -30.99 14.53 -2.51
CA ALA A 287 -32.09 14.82 -3.42
C ALA A 287 -33.15 15.73 -2.78
N ILE A 288 -33.51 15.48 -1.52
CA ILE A 288 -34.48 16.33 -0.79
C ILE A 288 -33.87 17.70 -0.49
N ILE A 289 -32.58 17.80 -0.12
CA ILE A 289 -31.90 19.10 0.05
C ILE A 289 -31.94 19.92 -1.26
N MET A 290 -31.63 19.28 -2.39
CA MET A 290 -31.73 19.93 -3.70
C MET A 290 -33.16 20.38 -4.01
N TRP A 291 -34.15 19.54 -3.73
CA TRP A 291 -35.56 19.87 -3.91
C TRP A 291 -36.01 21.04 -3.04
N THR A 292 -35.62 21.07 -1.76
CA THR A 292 -35.90 22.17 -0.84
C THR A 292 -35.38 23.49 -1.39
N ILE A 293 -34.15 23.51 -1.90
CA ILE A 293 -33.54 24.71 -2.48
C ILE A 293 -34.27 25.13 -3.77
N CYS A 294 -34.67 24.18 -4.63
CA CYS A 294 -35.51 24.48 -5.79
C CYS A 294 -36.85 25.12 -5.38
N MET A 295 -37.46 24.65 -4.28
CA MET A 295 -38.70 25.23 -3.75
C MET A 295 -38.49 26.62 -3.16
N ILE A 296 -37.34 26.90 -2.53
CA ILE A 296 -36.98 28.26 -2.09
C ILE A 296 -36.83 29.20 -3.29
N ILE A 297 -36.15 28.78 -4.35
CA ILE A 297 -36.05 29.58 -5.60
C ILE A 297 -37.44 29.84 -6.19
N PHE A 298 -38.28 28.80 -6.24
CA PHE A 298 -39.66 28.95 -6.70
C PHE A 298 -40.44 29.93 -5.82
N GLY A 299 -40.26 29.89 -4.50
CA GLY A 299 -40.83 30.84 -3.55
C GLY A 299 -40.45 32.30 -3.86
N ILE A 300 -39.17 32.54 -4.22
CA ILE A 300 -38.68 33.86 -4.65
C ILE A 300 -39.34 34.30 -5.96
N ILE A 301 -39.41 33.42 -6.97
CA ILE A 301 -40.02 33.75 -8.28
C ILE A 301 -41.50 34.13 -8.12
N VAL A 302 -42.16 33.47 -7.18
CA VAL A 302 -43.62 33.55 -6.98
C VAL A 302 -43.96 34.58 -5.90
N GLU A 303 -42.99 35.24 -5.26
CA GLU A 303 -43.16 36.16 -4.13
C GLU A 303 -44.22 37.23 -4.41
N GLU A 304 -44.26 37.81 -5.62
CA GLU A 304 -45.21 38.86 -6.03
C GLU A 304 -46.61 38.37 -6.44
N THR A 305 -46.84 37.05 -6.50
CA THR A 305 -48.13 36.47 -6.91
C THR A 305 -48.98 36.03 -5.71
N TYR A 306 -50.27 35.72 -5.91
CA TYR A 306 -51.15 35.17 -4.84
C TYR A 306 -51.04 33.65 -4.65
N TYR A 307 -50.07 32.98 -5.27
CA TYR A 307 -49.97 31.52 -5.20
C TYR A 307 -49.40 31.04 -3.85
N GLU A 308 -50.16 30.21 -3.12
CA GLU A 308 -49.80 29.64 -1.80
C GLU A 308 -49.40 28.16 -1.86
N GLY A 309 -49.20 27.61 -3.06
CA GLY A 309 -48.98 26.17 -3.26
C GLY A 309 -47.56 25.65 -2.96
N ALA A 310 -46.58 26.52 -2.68
CA ALA A 310 -45.17 26.15 -2.48
C ALA A 310 -44.93 25.09 -1.37
N PRO A 311 -45.46 25.22 -0.15
CA PRO A 311 -45.28 24.21 0.90
C PRO A 311 -45.94 22.87 0.54
N TYR A 312 -47.09 22.89 -0.15
CA TYR A 312 -47.74 21.67 -0.62
C TYR A 312 -46.87 20.92 -1.63
N LEU A 313 -46.25 21.63 -2.58
CA LEU A 313 -45.30 21.03 -3.53
C LEU A 313 -44.11 20.40 -2.81
N TRP A 314 -43.61 21.04 -1.75
CA TRP A 314 -42.52 20.48 -0.96
C TRP A 314 -42.93 19.18 -0.23
N VAL A 315 -44.10 19.18 0.44
CA VAL A 315 -44.61 18.04 1.21
C VAL A 315 -44.98 16.84 0.33
N PHE A 316 -45.59 17.06 -0.84
CA PHE A 316 -45.92 15.96 -1.76
C PHE A 316 -44.71 15.53 -2.62
N GLY A 317 -43.83 16.47 -2.97
CA GLY A 317 -42.64 16.20 -3.76
C GLY A 317 -41.58 15.38 -3.02
N SER A 318 -41.40 15.61 -1.71
CA SER A 318 -40.35 14.94 -0.94
C SER A 318 -40.55 13.40 -0.83
N PRO A 319 -41.75 12.87 -0.50
CA PRO A 319 -42.02 11.43 -0.53
C PRO A 319 -41.93 10.83 -1.94
N LEU A 320 -42.37 11.56 -2.96
CA LEU A 320 -42.27 11.10 -4.35
C LEU A 320 -40.81 10.96 -4.79
N LEU A 321 -39.95 11.94 -4.47
CA LEU A 321 -38.52 11.88 -4.73
C LEU A 321 -37.85 10.75 -3.96
N LEU A 322 -38.21 10.56 -2.69
CA LEU A 322 -37.70 9.45 -1.89
C LEU A 322 -38.07 8.10 -2.53
N LEU A 323 -39.31 7.95 -3.02
CA LEU A 323 -39.75 6.76 -3.74
C LEU A 323 -38.97 6.55 -5.05
N ILE A 324 -38.76 7.60 -5.84
CA ILE A 324 -37.97 7.54 -7.09
C ILE A 324 -36.53 7.08 -6.79
N VAL A 325 -35.88 7.67 -5.79
CA VAL A 325 -34.50 7.33 -5.42
C VAL A 325 -34.39 5.88 -4.92
N MET A 326 -35.36 5.43 -4.12
CA MET A 326 -35.40 4.06 -3.59
C MET A 326 -35.64 3.01 -4.68
N LEU A 327 -36.47 3.32 -5.69
CA LEU A 327 -36.77 2.41 -6.80
C LEU A 327 -35.71 2.42 -7.92
N ARG A 328 -34.85 3.45 -7.98
CA ARG A 328 -33.79 3.58 -9.00
C ARG A 328 -32.80 2.40 -8.92
N LYS A 329 -32.73 1.56 -9.95
CA LYS A 329 -31.63 0.60 -10.12
C LYS A 329 -30.48 1.26 -10.89
N GLU A 330 -29.26 1.17 -10.37
CA GLU A 330 -28.08 1.81 -10.96
C GLU A 330 -27.18 0.77 -11.61
N TYR A 331 -27.49 0.39 -12.85
CA TYR A 331 -26.56 -0.36 -13.69
C TYR A 331 -25.90 0.62 -14.66
N ARG A 332 -24.61 0.93 -14.43
CA ARG A 332 -23.80 1.82 -15.28
C ARG A 332 -23.05 1.01 -16.33
N TYR A 333 -23.79 0.56 -17.35
CA TYR A 333 -23.23 -0.20 -18.48
C TYR A 333 -22.19 0.60 -19.27
N ASP A 334 -22.37 1.93 -19.33
CA ASP A 334 -21.47 2.90 -19.95
C ASP A 334 -20.04 2.79 -19.41
N ILE A 335 -19.90 2.69 -18.08
CA ILE A 335 -18.60 2.60 -17.41
C ILE A 335 -17.95 1.23 -17.64
N MET A 336 -18.76 0.17 -17.67
CA MET A 336 -18.26 -1.19 -17.83
C MET A 336 -17.72 -1.45 -19.26
N MET A 337 -18.37 -0.88 -20.28
CA MET A 337 -18.06 -1.12 -21.70
C MET A 337 -16.94 -0.20 -22.24
N ILE A 338 -16.28 0.59 -21.40
CA ILE A 338 -15.10 1.38 -21.78
C ILE A 338 -14.01 0.43 -22.30
N ASP A 339 -13.39 0.76 -23.44
CA ASP A 339 -12.25 -0.01 -23.97
C ASP A 339 -11.06 0.11 -23.02
N SER A 340 -10.81 -0.95 -22.25
CA SER A 340 -9.74 -1.00 -21.26
C SER A 340 -8.34 -0.89 -21.87
N ASN A 341 -8.18 -1.04 -23.20
CA ASN A 341 -6.89 -0.84 -23.87
C ASN A 341 -6.62 0.63 -24.20
N LYS A 342 -7.67 1.46 -24.26
CA LYS A 342 -7.63 2.85 -24.71
C LYS A 342 -8.44 3.74 -23.76
N PHE A 343 -7.91 3.96 -22.56
CA PHE A 343 -8.47 4.98 -21.68
C PHE A 343 -8.21 6.39 -22.24
N ASP A 344 -9.22 7.23 -22.43
CA ASP A 344 -9.00 8.61 -22.86
C ASP A 344 -8.54 9.50 -21.69
N SER A 345 -8.95 9.14 -20.47
CA SER A 345 -8.60 9.86 -19.24
C SER A 345 -8.36 8.93 -18.06
N LEU A 346 -7.57 9.40 -17.08
CA LEU A 346 -7.33 8.71 -15.81
C LEU A 346 -8.65 8.41 -15.07
N ASN A 347 -9.59 9.36 -15.08
CA ASN A 347 -10.89 9.21 -14.42
C ASN A 347 -11.73 8.05 -14.98
N GLN A 348 -11.65 7.77 -16.28
CA GLN A 348 -12.34 6.63 -16.88
C GLN A 348 -11.75 5.30 -16.40
N ALA A 349 -10.41 5.21 -16.34
CA ALA A 349 -9.72 4.02 -15.86
C ALA A 349 -10.07 3.72 -14.39
N ILE A 350 -9.99 4.75 -13.54
CA ILE A 350 -10.34 4.65 -12.12
C ILE A 350 -11.79 4.21 -11.97
N GLN A 351 -12.74 4.87 -12.65
CA GLN A 351 -14.16 4.52 -12.55
C GLN A 351 -14.46 3.08 -12.99
N GLN A 352 -13.88 2.63 -14.11
CA GLN A 352 -14.09 1.27 -14.61
C GLN A 352 -13.52 0.23 -13.62
N LEU A 353 -12.28 0.41 -13.17
CA LEU A 353 -11.62 -0.49 -12.22
C LEU A 353 -12.37 -0.56 -10.89
N GLN A 354 -12.79 0.59 -10.38
CA GLN A 354 -13.58 0.70 -9.17
C GLN A 354 -14.92 -0.04 -9.29
N TYR A 355 -15.64 0.16 -10.40
CA TYR A 355 -16.93 -0.48 -10.65
C TYR A 355 -16.80 -2.00 -10.82
N LEU A 356 -15.81 -2.47 -11.59
CA LEU A 356 -15.54 -3.89 -11.78
C LEU A 356 -15.16 -4.58 -10.47
N THR A 357 -14.30 -3.96 -9.66
CA THR A 357 -13.86 -4.51 -8.37
C THR A 357 -15.02 -4.61 -7.38
N LYS A 358 -15.93 -3.63 -7.36
CA LYS A 358 -17.17 -3.71 -6.57
C LYS A 358 -18.04 -4.88 -7.01
N PHE A 359 -18.32 -5.00 -8.31
CA PHE A 359 -19.22 -6.02 -8.83
C PHE A 359 -18.66 -7.43 -8.62
N LEU A 360 -17.33 -7.56 -8.69
CA LEU A 360 -16.63 -8.79 -8.37
C LEU A 360 -16.94 -9.30 -6.95
N ASN A 361 -17.14 -8.41 -5.97
CA ASN A 361 -17.53 -8.79 -4.60
C ASN A 361 -18.93 -9.42 -4.52
N TYR A 362 -19.80 -9.15 -5.49
CA TYR A 362 -21.17 -9.68 -5.55
C TYR A 362 -21.31 -10.86 -6.53
N TYR A 363 -20.23 -11.31 -7.16
CA TYR A 363 -20.28 -12.36 -8.19
C TYR A 363 -20.92 -13.67 -7.69
N HIS A 364 -20.67 -14.05 -6.44
CA HIS A 364 -21.22 -15.27 -5.86
C HIS A 364 -22.61 -15.08 -5.22
N THR A 365 -23.01 -13.84 -4.91
CA THR A 365 -24.24 -13.54 -4.17
C THR A 365 -25.40 -13.14 -5.08
N ASP A 366 -25.14 -12.41 -6.17
CA ASP A 366 -26.17 -11.94 -7.10
C ASP A 366 -25.96 -12.49 -8.53
N ARG A 367 -26.92 -13.30 -8.98
CA ARG A 367 -26.92 -13.91 -10.32
C ARG A 367 -26.97 -12.88 -11.44
N ASN A 368 -27.63 -11.74 -11.26
CA ASN A 368 -27.72 -10.71 -12.29
C ASN A 368 -26.35 -10.05 -12.49
N ILE A 369 -25.64 -9.78 -11.39
CA ILE A 369 -24.29 -9.20 -11.42
C ILE A 369 -23.31 -10.19 -12.04
N ALA A 370 -23.39 -11.48 -11.69
CA ALA A 370 -22.57 -12.52 -12.31
C ALA A 370 -22.76 -12.56 -13.84
N THR A 371 -24.02 -12.58 -14.30
CA THR A 371 -24.35 -12.59 -15.74
C THR A 371 -23.80 -11.36 -16.46
N LEU A 372 -23.84 -10.19 -15.80
CA LEU A 372 -23.36 -8.93 -16.35
C LEU A 372 -21.83 -8.91 -16.46
N LEU A 373 -21.12 -9.47 -15.47
CA LEU A 373 -19.67 -9.64 -15.50
C LEU A 373 -19.22 -10.66 -16.54
N ASP A 374 -19.97 -11.76 -16.72
CA ASP A 374 -19.73 -12.72 -17.80
C ASP A 374 -19.88 -12.05 -19.18
N GLY A 375 -20.90 -11.20 -19.33
CA GLY A 375 -21.08 -10.36 -20.52
C GLY A 375 -19.91 -9.40 -20.78
N PHE A 376 -19.34 -8.81 -19.71
CA PHE A 376 -18.13 -7.98 -19.82
C PHE A 376 -16.92 -8.78 -20.31
N VAL A 377 -16.70 -10.00 -19.80
CA VAL A 377 -15.59 -10.85 -20.24
C VAL A 377 -15.71 -11.15 -21.74
N GLU A 378 -16.91 -11.46 -22.22
CA GLU A 378 -17.15 -11.73 -23.64
C GLU A 378 -16.95 -10.46 -24.50
N TYR A 379 -17.44 -9.31 -24.04
CA TYR A 379 -17.18 -8.03 -24.70
C TYR A 379 -15.67 -7.72 -24.77
N HIS A 380 -14.95 -7.84 -23.65
CA HIS A 380 -13.50 -7.63 -23.61
C HIS A 380 -12.76 -8.58 -24.56
N ARG A 381 -13.20 -9.84 -24.69
CA ARG A 381 -12.64 -10.82 -25.62
C ARG A 381 -12.78 -10.37 -27.09
N THR A 382 -13.86 -9.68 -27.46
CA THR A 382 -14.03 -9.16 -28.84
C THR A 382 -13.09 -8.00 -29.17
N ILE A 383 -12.71 -7.20 -28.17
CA ILE A 383 -11.91 -5.99 -28.34
C ILE A 383 -10.41 -6.28 -28.20
N CYS A 384 -10.06 -7.08 -27.20
CA CYS A 384 -8.67 -7.36 -26.86
C CYS A 384 -8.08 -8.37 -27.85
N LYS A 385 -7.14 -7.92 -28.69
CA LYS A 385 -6.45 -8.73 -29.70
C LYS A 385 -5.06 -9.23 -29.27
N ARG A 386 -4.67 -9.02 -28.01
CA ARG A 386 -3.32 -9.38 -27.55
C ARG A 386 -3.25 -10.85 -27.13
N GLU A 387 -2.16 -11.52 -27.53
CA GLU A 387 -1.92 -12.95 -27.25
C GLU A 387 -1.69 -13.24 -25.76
N ASP A 388 -1.27 -12.25 -24.99
CA ASP A 388 -1.01 -12.31 -23.55
C ASP A 388 -2.26 -12.05 -22.70
N CYS A 389 -3.43 -11.77 -23.32
CA CYS A 389 -4.67 -11.56 -22.58
C CYS A 389 -5.19 -12.88 -21.98
N PRO A 390 -5.58 -12.90 -20.69
CA PRO A 390 -6.27 -14.04 -20.07
C PRO A 390 -7.54 -14.47 -20.82
N CYS A 391 -8.15 -13.55 -21.58
CA CYS A 391 -9.38 -13.74 -22.34
C CYS A 391 -9.22 -14.56 -23.64
N GLN A 392 -8.01 -14.55 -24.25
CA GLN A 392 -7.71 -15.26 -25.50
C GLN A 392 -7.07 -16.64 -25.28
N ALA A 393 -6.51 -16.88 -24.09
CA ALA A 393 -5.90 -18.14 -23.75
C ALA A 393 -6.96 -19.25 -23.62
N LYS A 394 -7.18 -20.05 -24.69
CA LYS A 394 -7.96 -21.30 -24.64
C LYS A 394 -7.48 -22.27 -23.53
N ASN A 395 -6.25 -22.09 -23.07
CA ASN A 395 -5.64 -22.77 -21.93
C ASN A 395 -4.89 -21.72 -21.10
N MET A 396 -5.57 -20.90 -20.31
CA MET A 396 -4.88 -20.25 -19.21
C MET A 396 -4.31 -21.40 -18.37
N GLY A 397 -2.97 -21.55 -18.34
CA GLY A 397 -2.36 -22.82 -17.97
C GLY A 397 -2.96 -23.34 -16.67
N ASN A 398 -3.56 -24.54 -16.70
CA ASN A 398 -4.32 -25.14 -15.58
C ASN A 398 -3.64 -24.97 -14.22
N LYS A 399 -2.30 -24.86 -14.19
CA LYS A 399 -1.46 -24.51 -13.03
C LYS A 399 -1.76 -23.15 -12.37
N LYS A 400 -1.99 -22.06 -13.12
CA LYS A 400 -2.33 -20.74 -12.55
C LYS A 400 -3.73 -20.76 -11.94
N ILE A 401 -4.70 -21.35 -12.65
CA ILE A 401 -6.07 -21.53 -12.15
C ILE A 401 -6.08 -22.43 -10.91
N THR A 402 -5.39 -23.58 -10.94
CA THR A 402 -5.31 -24.47 -9.76
C THR A 402 -4.53 -23.84 -8.59
N LYS A 403 -3.50 -23.03 -8.84
CA LYS A 403 -2.78 -22.28 -7.78
C LYS A 403 -3.68 -21.23 -7.14
N PHE A 404 -4.41 -20.46 -7.95
CA PHE A 404 -5.39 -19.49 -7.45
C PHE A 404 -6.51 -20.17 -6.65
N GLN A 405 -7.10 -21.23 -7.19
CA GLN A 405 -8.12 -22.04 -6.49
C GLN A 405 -7.59 -22.64 -5.18
N LYS A 406 -6.34 -23.10 -5.15
CA LYS A 406 -5.73 -23.69 -3.94
C LYS A 406 -5.49 -22.64 -2.85
N ASN A 407 -5.03 -21.45 -3.22
CA ASN A 407 -4.81 -20.34 -2.28
C ASN A 407 -6.16 -19.80 -1.75
N PHE A 408 -7.17 -19.69 -2.60
CA PHE A 408 -8.50 -19.20 -2.22
C PHE A 408 -9.28 -20.21 -1.35
N LYS A 409 -9.18 -21.52 -1.63
CA LYS A 409 -9.83 -22.60 -0.84
C LYS A 409 -9.28 -22.74 0.59
N LEU A 410 -8.10 -22.20 0.91
CA LEU A 410 -7.52 -22.27 2.26
C LEU A 410 -8.22 -21.35 3.28
N GLN A 411 -9.06 -20.40 2.84
CA GLN A 411 -9.76 -19.47 3.73
C GLN A 411 -11.29 -19.56 3.71
N ASN A 412 -11.91 -20.06 2.63
CA ASN A 412 -13.37 -20.19 2.54
C ASN A 412 -13.77 -21.66 2.29
N GLN A 413 -14.64 -22.20 3.14
CA GLN A 413 -15.18 -23.56 3.02
C GLN A 413 -16.17 -23.68 1.84
N ASP A 414 -15.97 -24.72 1.05
CA ASP A 414 -16.93 -25.50 0.25
C ASP A 414 -17.55 -25.02 -1.08
N ASP A 415 -17.26 -23.82 -1.62
CA ASP A 415 -17.78 -23.44 -2.95
C ASP A 415 -16.83 -23.75 -4.13
N GLU A 416 -17.34 -24.42 -5.18
CA GLU A 416 -16.66 -24.56 -6.47
C GLU A 416 -16.55 -23.20 -7.17
N ILE A 417 -15.35 -22.60 -7.13
CA ILE A 417 -15.06 -21.34 -7.83
C ILE A 417 -15.09 -21.57 -9.35
N LYS A 418 -16.04 -20.92 -10.02
CA LYS A 418 -16.16 -20.92 -11.49
C LYS A 418 -14.88 -20.40 -12.15
N GLU A 419 -14.45 -21.05 -13.22
CA GLU A 419 -13.28 -20.64 -14.02
C GLU A 419 -13.40 -19.18 -14.53
N GLN A 420 -14.61 -18.77 -14.92
CA GLN A 420 -14.91 -17.41 -15.36
C GLN A 420 -14.57 -16.33 -14.31
N TYR A 421 -14.76 -16.62 -13.02
CA TYR A 421 -14.38 -15.71 -11.95
C TYR A 421 -12.87 -15.49 -11.90
N VAL A 422 -12.09 -16.57 -12.03
CA VAL A 422 -10.63 -16.50 -12.06
C VAL A 422 -10.15 -15.70 -13.27
N VAL A 423 -10.74 -15.93 -14.45
CA VAL A 423 -10.45 -15.15 -15.65
C VAL A 423 -10.71 -13.66 -15.43
N LEU A 424 -11.86 -13.32 -14.83
CA LEU A 424 -12.23 -11.94 -14.55
C LEU A 424 -11.24 -11.26 -13.59
N VAL A 425 -10.81 -11.94 -12.51
CA VAL A 425 -9.80 -11.43 -11.56
C VAL A 425 -8.50 -11.07 -12.29
N TYR A 426 -8.00 -11.96 -13.16
CA TYR A 426 -6.78 -11.70 -13.92
C TYR A 426 -6.95 -10.60 -14.99
N ILE A 427 -8.15 -10.47 -15.59
CA ILE A 427 -8.44 -9.34 -16.49
C ILE A 427 -8.35 -8.03 -15.71
N ILE A 428 -8.95 -7.95 -14.53
CA ILE A 428 -8.91 -6.73 -13.71
C ILE A 428 -7.48 -6.39 -13.28
N GLU A 429 -6.68 -7.37 -12.84
CA GLU A 429 -5.24 -7.19 -12.55
C GLU A 429 -4.48 -6.64 -13.76
N ARG A 430 -4.78 -7.16 -14.96
CA ARG A 430 -4.17 -6.68 -16.19
C ARG A 430 -4.57 -5.24 -16.52
N ILE A 431 -5.82 -4.87 -16.27
CA ILE A 431 -6.28 -3.48 -16.47
C ILE A 431 -5.58 -2.55 -15.47
N PHE A 432 -5.36 -2.96 -14.21
CA PHE A 432 -4.56 -2.19 -13.25
C PHE A 432 -3.13 -1.97 -13.74
N THR A 433 -2.43 -3.05 -14.13
CA THR A 433 -1.04 -2.95 -14.62
C THR A 433 -0.93 -2.07 -15.87
N LEU A 434 -1.86 -2.21 -16.84
CA LEU A 434 -1.89 -1.35 -18.03
C LEU A 434 -2.14 0.12 -17.65
N SER A 435 -3.07 0.37 -16.73
CA SER A 435 -3.38 1.73 -16.27
C SER A 435 -2.17 2.37 -15.59
N LEU A 436 -1.42 1.62 -14.77
CA LEU A 436 -0.21 2.09 -14.10
C LEU A 436 0.96 2.33 -15.09
N THR A 437 1.08 1.54 -16.16
CA THR A 437 2.08 1.83 -17.21
C THR A 437 1.82 3.15 -17.93
N ARG A 438 0.55 3.54 -18.05
CA ARG A 438 0.15 4.77 -18.73
C ARG A 438 0.10 5.98 -17.80
N PHE A 439 -0.29 5.76 -16.56
CA PHE A 439 -0.43 6.79 -15.51
C PHE A 439 0.38 6.38 -14.27
N PRO A 440 1.73 6.45 -14.34
CA PRO A 440 2.59 5.92 -13.28
C PRO A 440 2.55 6.74 -11.99
N ASN A 441 2.21 8.02 -12.06
CA ASN A 441 2.28 8.96 -10.92
C ASN A 441 0.93 9.16 -10.20
N CYS A 442 0.09 8.12 -10.17
CA CYS A 442 -1.25 8.21 -9.57
C CYS A 442 -1.34 7.37 -8.29
N THR A 443 -1.34 8.06 -7.15
CA THR A 443 -1.46 7.46 -5.81
C THR A 443 -2.77 6.68 -5.63
N GLU A 444 -3.92 7.24 -6.05
CA GLU A 444 -5.24 6.57 -5.96
C GLU A 444 -5.26 5.23 -6.71
N LEU A 445 -4.64 5.18 -7.90
CA LEU A 445 -4.56 3.96 -8.70
C LEU A 445 -3.65 2.91 -8.05
N ARG A 446 -2.52 3.32 -7.46
CA ARG A 446 -1.62 2.40 -6.73
C ARG A 446 -2.25 1.86 -5.45
N ILE A 447 -2.96 2.71 -4.70
CA ILE A 447 -3.69 2.30 -3.49
C ILE A 447 -4.79 1.30 -3.83
N SER A 448 -5.59 1.58 -4.87
CA SER A 448 -6.64 0.66 -5.31
C SER A 448 -6.09 -0.66 -5.87
N HIS A 449 -4.96 -0.61 -6.59
CA HIS A 449 -4.26 -1.82 -7.04
C HIS A 449 -3.73 -2.64 -5.86
N SER A 450 -3.12 -1.99 -4.85
CA SER A 450 -2.64 -2.65 -3.64
C SER A 450 -3.77 -3.35 -2.86
N LEU A 451 -4.91 -2.67 -2.70
CA LEU A 451 -6.13 -3.24 -2.13
C LEU A 451 -6.60 -4.47 -2.90
N PHE A 452 -6.64 -4.40 -4.23
CA PHE A 452 -7.01 -5.53 -5.08
C PHE A 452 -6.03 -6.71 -4.94
N LEU A 453 -4.72 -6.44 -4.91
CA LEU A 453 -3.68 -7.46 -4.74
C LEU A 453 -3.79 -8.15 -3.38
N MET A 454 -4.07 -7.39 -2.33
CA MET A 454 -4.25 -7.89 -0.97
C MET A 454 -5.53 -8.74 -0.85
N GLU A 455 -6.69 -8.23 -1.29
CA GLU A 455 -7.99 -8.88 -1.05
C GLU A 455 -8.33 -9.99 -2.06
N LYS A 456 -7.98 -9.83 -3.34
CA LYS A 456 -8.39 -10.74 -4.43
C LYS A 456 -7.28 -11.67 -4.88
N MET A 457 -6.04 -11.19 -4.90
CA MET A 457 -4.89 -11.97 -5.35
C MET A 457 -4.07 -12.59 -4.21
N GLN A 458 -4.37 -12.23 -2.94
CA GLN A 458 -3.64 -12.67 -1.74
C GLN A 458 -2.11 -12.49 -1.84
N SER A 459 -1.68 -11.42 -2.52
CA SER A 459 -0.26 -11.18 -2.83
C SER A 459 0.27 -10.00 -2.00
N ASN A 460 0.38 -10.22 -0.68
CA ASN A 460 0.75 -9.19 0.30
C ASN A 460 2.08 -8.48 0.00
N GLN A 461 3.07 -9.19 -0.56
CA GLN A 461 4.36 -8.60 -0.93
C GLN A 461 4.24 -7.60 -2.09
N GLN A 462 3.47 -7.95 -3.14
CA GLN A 462 3.22 -7.05 -4.28
C GLN A 462 2.38 -5.85 -3.83
N ALA A 463 1.38 -6.08 -2.99
CA ALA A 463 0.58 -5.02 -2.38
C ALA A 463 1.44 -4.02 -1.59
N LEU A 464 2.42 -4.51 -0.81
CA LEU A 464 3.36 -3.66 -0.07
C LEU A 464 4.26 -2.85 -1.00
N GLN A 465 4.75 -3.44 -2.10
CA GLN A 465 5.57 -2.73 -3.08
C GLN A 465 4.82 -1.55 -3.71
N GLU A 466 3.56 -1.73 -4.09
CA GLU A 466 2.73 -0.65 -4.63
C GLU A 466 2.47 0.46 -3.61
N LEU A 467 2.32 0.13 -2.33
CA LEU A 467 2.16 1.12 -1.25
C LEU A 467 3.43 1.92 -0.98
N VAL A 468 4.60 1.28 -1.08
CA VAL A 468 5.89 1.97 -0.97
C VAL A 468 6.09 2.91 -2.16
N ALA A 469 5.71 2.49 -3.37
CA ALA A 469 5.74 3.36 -4.55
C ALA A 469 4.77 4.55 -4.40
N ALA A 470 3.54 4.32 -3.90
CA ALA A 470 2.56 5.38 -3.67
C ALA A 470 3.03 6.40 -2.62
N GLU A 471 3.78 5.99 -1.61
CA GLU A 471 4.32 6.88 -0.57
C GLU A 471 5.38 7.84 -1.12
N GLN A 472 6.14 7.43 -2.14
CA GLN A 472 7.16 8.26 -2.78
C GLN A 472 6.56 9.40 -3.62
N GLU A 473 5.29 9.30 -4.00
CA GLU A 473 4.60 10.27 -4.87
C GLU A 473 4.01 11.49 -4.11
N LYS A 474 4.43 11.72 -2.86
CA LYS A 474 3.91 12.79 -1.97
C LYS A 474 2.37 12.80 -1.89
N PRO A 475 1.75 11.71 -1.43
CA PRO A 475 0.29 11.58 -1.33
C PRO A 475 -0.34 12.64 -0.42
N TYR A 476 -1.63 12.92 -0.61
CA TYR A 476 -2.40 13.78 0.29
C TYR A 476 -2.55 13.14 1.68
N VAL A 477 -2.97 13.92 2.70
CA VAL A 477 -3.04 13.44 4.09
C VAL A 477 -4.00 12.26 4.28
N ASP A 478 -5.11 12.25 3.55
CA ASP A 478 -6.08 11.15 3.53
C ASP A 478 -5.48 9.87 2.91
N GLU A 479 -4.78 10.00 1.79
CA GLU A 479 -4.06 8.91 1.12
C GLU A 479 -2.90 8.37 1.98
N GLN A 480 -2.17 9.26 2.67
CA GLN A 480 -1.12 8.88 3.61
C GLN A 480 -1.66 8.01 4.75
N PHE A 481 -2.86 8.34 5.26
CA PHE A 481 -3.53 7.52 6.26
C PHE A 481 -3.94 6.16 5.69
N ILE A 482 -4.50 6.10 4.48
CA ILE A 482 -4.85 4.83 3.82
C ILE A 482 -3.61 3.95 3.65
N ILE A 483 -2.50 4.51 3.16
CA ILE A 483 -1.24 3.78 2.98
C ILE A 483 -0.74 3.22 4.31
N TYR A 484 -0.70 4.06 5.36
CA TYR A 484 -0.29 3.65 6.70
C TYR A 484 -1.14 2.47 7.20
N ARG A 485 -2.47 2.58 7.06
CA ARG A 485 -3.41 1.56 7.49
C ARG A 485 -3.27 0.25 6.72
N LEU A 486 -3.17 0.30 5.39
CA LEU A 486 -3.02 -0.90 4.55
C LEU A 486 -1.70 -1.62 4.84
N LYS A 487 -0.59 -0.89 5.03
CA LYS A 487 0.68 -1.48 5.44
C LYS A 487 0.54 -2.23 6.78
N LYS A 488 -0.08 -1.59 7.78
CA LYS A 488 -0.31 -2.20 9.10
C LYS A 488 -1.19 -3.46 9.03
N LEU A 489 -2.25 -3.44 8.23
CA LEU A 489 -3.10 -4.62 8.00
C LEU A 489 -2.34 -5.76 7.32
N ILE A 490 -1.52 -5.44 6.31
CA ILE A 490 -0.67 -6.43 5.62
C ILE A 490 0.34 -7.04 6.60
N GLU A 491 0.98 -6.22 7.43
CA GLU A 491 1.90 -6.67 8.48
C GLU A 491 1.22 -7.61 9.49
N GLU A 492 0.03 -7.25 9.97
CA GLU A 492 -0.77 -8.07 10.89
C GLU A 492 -1.18 -9.41 10.23
N GLN A 493 -1.64 -9.40 8.99
CA GLN A 493 -2.00 -10.62 8.24
C GLN A 493 -0.79 -11.52 7.99
N MET A 494 0.36 -10.96 7.64
CA MET A 494 1.60 -11.72 7.47
C MET A 494 2.04 -12.36 8.80
N PHE A 495 1.89 -11.63 9.90
CA PHE A 495 2.18 -12.12 11.24
C PHE A 495 1.22 -13.24 11.68
N GLU A 496 -0.09 -13.12 11.44
CA GLU A 496 -1.07 -14.18 11.77
C GLU A 496 -0.87 -15.45 10.93
N ASN A 497 -0.68 -15.31 9.62
CA ASN A 497 -0.36 -16.43 8.73
C ASN A 497 0.91 -17.15 9.21
N SER A 498 1.88 -16.41 9.75
CA SER A 498 3.08 -17.00 10.30
C SER A 498 2.89 -17.79 11.61
N LYS A 499 1.94 -17.39 12.46
CA LYS A 499 1.58 -18.13 13.68
C LYS A 499 0.87 -19.44 13.39
N SER A 500 0.11 -19.48 12.29
CA SER A 500 -0.59 -20.69 11.82
C SER A 500 0.33 -21.71 11.14
N SER A 501 1.55 -21.31 10.78
CA SER A 501 2.59 -22.19 10.24
C SER A 501 3.25 -23.00 11.37
N LYS A 502 3.57 -24.28 11.12
CA LYS A 502 4.21 -25.19 12.09
C LYS A 502 5.59 -24.72 12.59
N ASN A 503 6.16 -23.64 12.03
CA ASN A 503 7.40 -23.01 12.47
C ASN A 503 7.18 -21.52 12.82
N PRO A 504 7.07 -21.16 14.11
CA PRO A 504 6.86 -19.78 14.57
C PRO A 504 8.02 -18.80 14.27
N ALA A 505 9.22 -19.31 13.96
CA ALA A 505 10.41 -18.50 13.69
C ALA A 505 10.37 -17.80 12.32
N ALA A 506 9.79 -18.45 11.29
CA ALA A 506 9.81 -17.95 9.91
C ALA A 506 8.97 -16.68 9.67
N GLY A 507 8.05 -16.34 10.59
CA GLY A 507 7.23 -15.14 10.54
C GLY A 507 7.87 -13.90 11.09
N ILE A 508 8.59 -14.09 12.21
CA ILE A 508 9.40 -13.05 12.85
C ILE A 508 10.56 -12.69 11.91
N ASP A 509 11.08 -13.67 11.16
CA ASP A 509 12.13 -13.47 10.16
C ASP A 509 11.68 -12.58 8.99
N ALA A 510 10.45 -12.65 8.47
CA ALA A 510 10.05 -11.90 7.26
C ALA A 510 9.74 -10.40 7.50
N VAL A 511 9.17 -10.04 8.65
CA VAL A 511 8.91 -8.64 9.04
C VAL A 511 10.20 -7.97 9.51
N ASN A 512 11.06 -8.73 10.20
CA ASN A 512 12.42 -8.30 10.44
C ASN A 512 13.20 -8.23 9.12
N GLU A 513 13.01 -9.11 8.13
CA GLU A 513 13.79 -9.11 6.88
C GLU A 513 13.58 -7.83 6.06
N LEU A 514 12.39 -7.20 6.07
CA LEU A 514 12.12 -5.98 5.29
C LEU A 514 12.56 -4.69 6.02
N THR A 515 12.36 -4.63 7.34
CA THR A 515 12.94 -3.55 8.17
C THR A 515 14.47 -3.66 8.24
N THR A 516 14.98 -4.88 8.31
CA THR A 516 16.41 -5.20 8.22
C THR A 516 16.91 -4.88 6.82
N GLU A 517 16.27 -5.29 5.73
CA GLU A 517 16.68 -4.91 4.37
C GLU A 517 16.75 -3.39 4.17
N ASN A 518 15.76 -2.65 4.68
CA ASN A 518 15.78 -1.19 4.59
C ASN A 518 16.93 -0.59 5.40
N ASN A 519 17.13 -1.02 6.66
CA ASN A 519 18.26 -0.57 7.50
C ASN A 519 19.63 -0.98 6.90
N LEU A 520 19.71 -2.15 6.27
CA LEU A 520 20.92 -2.65 5.59
C LEU A 520 21.20 -1.85 4.30
N ARG A 521 20.16 -1.46 3.55
CA ARG A 521 20.29 -0.58 2.38
C ARG A 521 20.74 0.81 2.80
N GLU A 522 20.21 1.32 3.91
CA GLU A 522 20.59 2.63 4.47
C GLU A 522 22.07 2.68 4.84
N ILE A 523 22.59 1.69 5.57
CA ILE A 523 24.02 1.64 5.93
C ILE A 523 24.92 1.60 4.69
N ARG A 524 24.53 0.84 3.65
CA ARG A 524 25.31 0.79 2.40
C ARG A 524 25.35 2.16 1.72
N ALA A 525 24.21 2.83 1.63
CA ALA A 525 24.15 4.18 1.06
C ALA A 525 24.98 5.20 1.87
N GLN A 526 24.97 5.09 3.20
CA GLN A 526 25.79 5.93 4.07
C GLN A 526 27.30 5.68 3.89
N ILE A 527 27.71 4.41 3.76
CA ILE A 527 29.11 4.04 3.45
C ILE A 527 29.54 4.62 2.10
N GLU A 528 28.71 4.51 1.06
CA GLU A 528 29.00 5.09 -0.27
C GLU A 528 29.12 6.62 -0.20
N LYS A 529 28.20 7.27 0.54
CA LYS A 529 28.23 8.72 0.72
C LYS A 529 29.47 9.17 1.49
N SER A 530 29.84 8.48 2.58
CA SER A 530 31.07 8.75 3.32
C SER A 530 32.29 8.61 2.40
N ALA A 531 32.41 7.50 1.68
CA ALA A 531 33.50 7.28 0.73
C ALA A 531 33.60 8.40 -0.31
N SER A 532 32.46 8.86 -0.85
CA SER A 532 32.44 9.97 -1.81
C SER A 532 32.95 11.30 -1.22
N GLN A 533 32.58 11.60 0.04
CA GLN A 533 33.04 12.81 0.73
C GLN A 533 34.52 12.74 1.09
N HIS A 534 35.02 11.57 1.49
CA HIS A 534 36.46 11.34 1.69
C HIS A 534 37.25 11.55 0.38
N ILE A 535 36.77 11.03 -0.75
CA ILE A 535 37.39 11.27 -2.06
C ILE A 535 37.39 12.76 -2.42
N GLU A 536 36.26 13.45 -2.23
CA GLU A 536 36.15 14.89 -2.49
C GLU A 536 37.10 15.70 -1.61
N PHE A 537 37.20 15.37 -0.32
CA PHE A 537 38.10 15.99 0.63
C PHE A 537 39.57 15.83 0.22
N TRP A 538 40.00 14.60 -0.08
CA TRP A 538 41.37 14.33 -0.51
C TRP A 538 41.68 14.94 -1.88
N SER A 539 40.72 14.97 -2.80
CA SER A 539 40.86 15.64 -4.09
C SER A 539 41.11 17.12 -3.91
N GLN A 540 40.31 17.81 -3.09
CA GLN A 540 40.49 19.23 -2.81
C GLN A 540 41.82 19.52 -2.12
N LEU A 541 42.26 18.66 -1.20
CA LEU A 541 43.55 18.79 -0.52
C LEU A 541 44.74 18.53 -1.45
N SER A 542 44.55 17.75 -2.51
CA SER A 542 45.59 17.42 -3.50
C SER A 542 45.81 18.51 -4.56
N GLU A 543 44.96 19.53 -4.61
CA GLU A 543 45.14 20.67 -5.52
C GLU A 543 46.33 21.56 -5.08
N ASP A 544 47.03 22.17 -6.03
CA ASP A 544 48.21 23.03 -5.75
C ASP A 544 47.87 24.23 -4.84
N THR A 545 46.62 24.70 -4.86
CA THR A 545 46.08 25.76 -3.99
C THR A 545 44.70 25.39 -3.46
N PRO A 546 44.61 24.66 -2.34
CA PRO A 546 43.33 24.17 -1.83
C PRO A 546 42.45 25.28 -1.27
N ASP A 547 41.15 25.24 -1.56
CA ASP A 547 40.14 26.16 -1.00
C ASP A 547 39.78 25.74 0.43
N LEU A 548 40.28 26.50 1.41
CA LEU A 548 40.07 26.22 2.84
C LEU A 548 38.61 26.30 3.27
N GLY A 549 37.78 27.12 2.60
CA GLY A 549 36.36 27.21 2.89
C GLY A 549 35.63 25.94 2.49
N LYS A 550 35.88 25.46 1.26
CA LYS A 550 35.33 24.19 0.77
C LYS A 550 35.85 23.00 1.56
N LEU A 551 37.13 22.98 1.94
CA LEU A 551 37.69 21.93 2.77
C LEU A 551 37.01 21.85 4.14
N TYR A 552 36.70 23.00 4.75
CA TYR A 552 35.96 23.04 6.00
C TYR A 552 34.53 22.50 5.84
N ASP A 553 33.82 22.89 4.78
CA ASP A 553 32.45 22.43 4.50
C ASP A 553 32.38 20.93 4.14
N VAL A 554 33.35 20.41 3.38
CA VAL A 554 33.47 18.98 3.10
C VAL A 554 33.87 18.22 4.36
N GLY A 555 34.83 18.73 5.13
CA GLY A 555 35.30 18.10 6.37
C GLY A 555 34.22 17.99 7.45
N THR A 556 33.40 19.03 7.62
CA THR A 556 32.27 19.01 8.56
C THR A 556 31.18 18.01 8.14
N ARG A 557 30.85 17.93 6.85
CA ARG A 557 29.92 16.94 6.29
C ARG A 557 30.45 15.51 6.44
N MET A 558 31.73 15.30 6.17
CA MET A 558 32.43 14.02 6.33
C MET A 558 32.33 13.53 7.78
N MET A 559 32.73 14.36 8.75
CA MET A 559 32.68 14.03 10.17
C MET A 559 31.26 13.69 10.66
N PHE A 560 30.24 14.40 10.15
CA PHE A 560 28.85 14.13 10.50
C PHE A 560 28.37 12.78 9.97
N ILE A 561 28.64 12.48 8.69
CA ILE A 561 28.24 11.22 8.05
C ILE A 561 28.92 10.03 8.75
N ASP A 562 30.21 10.15 9.06
CA ASP A 562 30.98 9.08 9.71
C ASP A 562 30.41 8.76 11.10
N LYS A 563 30.08 9.79 11.88
CA LYS A 563 29.44 9.64 13.20
C LYS A 563 28.04 9.03 13.10
N MET A 564 27.26 9.45 12.12
CA MET A 564 25.90 8.93 11.89
C MET A 564 25.92 7.45 11.50
N LEU A 565 26.89 7.05 10.68
CA LEU A 565 27.12 5.66 10.30
C LEU A 565 27.52 4.80 11.51
N GLU A 566 28.41 5.31 12.36
CA GLU A 566 28.81 4.66 13.61
C GLU A 566 27.62 4.44 14.56
N ASP A 567 26.77 5.46 14.74
CA ASP A 567 25.56 5.37 15.56
C ASP A 567 24.52 4.40 14.97
N SER A 568 24.39 4.35 13.65
CA SER A 568 23.53 3.38 12.95
C SER A 568 24.03 1.95 13.14
N TRP A 569 25.34 1.73 13.05
CA TRP A 569 25.98 0.44 13.32
C TRP A 569 25.78 -0.02 14.76
N LYS A 570 26.04 0.86 15.74
CA LYS A 570 25.82 0.57 17.17
C LYS A 570 24.36 0.24 17.49
N ARG A 571 23.40 0.90 16.82
CA ARG A 571 21.96 0.62 16.97
C ARG A 571 21.61 -0.80 16.52
N ILE A 572 22.07 -1.23 15.34
CA ILE A 572 21.82 -2.58 14.83
C ILE A 572 22.38 -3.65 15.77
N ILE A 573 23.60 -3.42 16.26
CA ILE A 573 24.25 -4.33 17.21
C ILE A 573 23.45 -4.46 18.52
N LYS A 574 22.99 -3.34 19.08
CA LYS A 574 22.22 -3.34 20.34
C LYS A 574 20.85 -4.03 20.23
N MET A 575 20.28 -4.09 19.03
CA MET A 575 18.98 -4.70 18.79
C MET A 575 19.03 -6.24 18.71
N ASN A 576 20.20 -6.88 18.89
CA ASN A 576 20.39 -8.34 18.72
C ASN A 576 19.82 -8.86 17.38
N LEU A 577 19.93 -8.06 16.32
CA LEU A 577 19.58 -8.46 14.96
C LEU A 577 20.67 -9.37 14.39
N ASP A 578 20.28 -10.45 13.71
CA ASP A 578 21.22 -11.26 12.92
C ASP A 578 21.74 -10.44 11.73
N VAL A 579 22.86 -9.74 11.94
CA VAL A 579 23.49 -8.95 10.88
C VAL A 579 24.07 -9.88 9.82
N PRO A 580 23.78 -9.66 8.52
CA PRO A 580 24.33 -10.50 7.47
C PRO A 580 25.87 -10.42 7.45
N PRO A 581 26.59 -11.55 7.29
CA PRO A 581 28.05 -11.57 7.25
C PRO A 581 28.67 -10.64 6.19
N ASN A 582 27.98 -10.48 5.05
CA ASN A 582 28.44 -9.59 3.98
C ASN A 582 28.47 -8.11 4.44
N LEU A 583 27.50 -7.66 5.24
CA LEU A 583 27.52 -6.28 5.71
C LEU A 583 28.61 -6.06 6.76
N MET A 584 28.80 -7.00 7.69
CA MET A 584 29.93 -6.97 8.62
C MET A 584 31.28 -6.88 7.90
N MET A 585 31.44 -7.60 6.79
CA MET A 585 32.65 -7.55 5.96
C MET A 585 32.82 -6.21 5.24
N ILE A 586 31.75 -5.63 4.69
CA ILE A 586 31.80 -4.31 4.04
C ILE A 586 32.13 -3.23 5.07
N TYR A 587 31.51 -3.28 6.24
CA TYR A 587 31.76 -2.32 7.32
C TYR A 587 33.18 -2.45 7.89
N SER A 588 33.69 -3.67 8.09
CA SER A 588 35.09 -3.87 8.52
C SER A 588 36.09 -3.34 7.51
N ARG A 589 35.81 -3.49 6.20
CA ARG A 589 36.65 -2.89 5.14
C ARG A 589 36.57 -1.38 5.13
N TYR A 590 35.38 -0.82 5.30
CA TYR A 590 35.20 0.63 5.43
C TYR A 590 36.04 1.21 6.58
N LEU A 591 36.02 0.55 7.75
CA LEU A 591 36.83 0.96 8.90
C LEU A 591 38.33 0.93 8.61
N VAL A 592 38.83 -0.10 7.90
CA VAL A 592 40.26 -0.23 7.60
C VAL A 592 40.71 0.68 6.45
N ASP A 593 39.95 0.69 5.35
CA ASP A 593 40.36 1.30 4.09
C ASP A 593 40.06 2.81 4.04
N ILE A 594 39.00 3.27 4.74
CA ILE A 594 38.57 4.68 4.71
C ILE A 594 38.92 5.39 6.03
N LEU A 595 38.43 4.88 7.17
CA LEU A 595 38.64 5.55 8.47
C LEU A 595 39.97 5.22 9.13
N TYR A 596 40.68 4.19 8.65
CA TYR A 596 41.90 3.65 9.25
C TYR A 596 41.78 3.29 10.74
N ASP A 597 40.58 2.90 11.19
CA ASP A 597 40.31 2.42 12.55
C ASP A 597 40.42 0.89 12.61
N LYS A 598 41.62 0.42 12.92
CA LYS A 598 41.93 -1.01 12.96
C LYS A 598 41.33 -1.73 14.18
N GLU A 599 41.16 -1.03 15.30
CA GLU A 599 40.69 -1.62 16.55
C GLU A 599 39.21 -1.97 16.46
N SER A 600 38.37 -1.03 16.02
CA SER A 600 36.94 -1.27 15.78
C SER A 600 36.72 -2.32 14.67
N ALA A 601 37.61 -2.36 13.67
CA ALA A 601 37.53 -3.34 12.60
C ALA A 601 37.79 -4.77 13.10
N GLU A 602 38.74 -4.95 14.02
CA GLU A 602 39.03 -6.24 14.65
C GLU A 602 37.86 -6.77 15.48
N GLU A 603 37.16 -5.90 16.23
CA GLU A 603 35.96 -6.29 16.99
C GLU A 603 34.85 -6.86 16.08
N VAL A 604 34.60 -6.20 14.94
CA VAL A 604 33.61 -6.66 13.95
C VAL A 604 34.04 -7.97 13.30
N LEU A 605 35.33 -8.12 12.98
CA LEU A 605 35.89 -9.35 12.42
C LEU A 605 35.86 -10.52 13.40
N GLU A 606 36.08 -10.28 14.69
CA GLU A 606 35.98 -11.29 15.74
C GLU A 606 34.53 -11.75 15.93
N ARG A 607 33.57 -10.82 15.93
CA ARG A 607 32.15 -11.17 15.93
C ARG A 607 31.76 -11.98 14.70
N LEU A 608 32.29 -11.62 13.52
CA LEU A 608 32.09 -12.37 12.29
C LEU A 608 32.68 -13.80 12.39
N LYS A 609 33.86 -13.98 13.00
CA LYS A 609 34.43 -15.32 13.30
C LYS A 609 33.54 -16.13 14.24
N ASN A 610 33.03 -15.51 15.31
CA ASN A 610 32.14 -16.15 16.28
C ASN A 610 30.78 -16.56 15.66
N PHE A 611 30.27 -15.78 14.71
CA PHE A 611 29.08 -16.13 13.94
C PHE A 611 29.28 -17.43 13.11
N TYR A 612 30.49 -17.66 12.59
CA TYR A 612 30.82 -18.90 11.88
C TYR A 612 31.06 -20.09 12.82
N SER A 613 31.62 -19.88 14.01
CA SER A 613 31.90 -20.97 14.95
C SER A 613 30.65 -21.53 15.63
N VAL A 614 29.68 -20.69 16.00
CA VAL A 614 28.44 -21.11 16.67
C VAL A 614 27.48 -21.86 15.74
N ASN A 615 27.51 -21.58 14.44
CA ASN A 615 26.64 -22.21 13.45
C ASN A 615 27.15 -23.58 12.94
N MET A 616 28.35 -24.03 13.34
CA MET A 616 28.84 -25.38 13.03
C MET A 616 28.12 -26.49 13.81
N ASP A 617 27.67 -26.23 15.05
CA ASP A 617 27.12 -27.27 15.94
C ASP A 617 25.59 -27.49 15.81
N ARG A 618 24.86 -26.58 15.16
CA ARG A 618 23.38 -26.65 15.03
C ARG A 618 22.85 -27.14 13.67
N GLY A 619 23.72 -27.44 12.70
CA GLY A 619 23.33 -27.62 11.29
C GLY A 619 23.42 -29.06 10.74
N LYS A 620 22.62 -30.02 11.23
CA LYS A 620 22.36 -31.27 10.48
C LYS A 620 21.05 -31.27 9.68
N ILE A 621 20.20 -30.26 9.82
CA ILE A 621 18.96 -30.13 9.04
C ILE A 621 18.67 -28.62 8.86
N THR A 622 19.18 -28.00 7.78
CA THR A 622 18.55 -26.90 7.04
C THR A 622 19.46 -26.43 5.92
N ASN A 623 18.88 -26.35 4.72
CA ASN A 623 19.49 -25.70 3.56
C ASN A 623 19.65 -24.20 3.86
N ASN A 624 20.87 -23.63 3.86
CA ASN A 624 21.15 -22.25 3.40
C ASN A 624 22.64 -21.81 3.43
N ILE A 625 23.22 -21.68 2.23
CA ILE A 625 23.86 -20.48 1.63
C ILE A 625 25.17 -19.87 2.15
N ASN A 626 25.62 -19.98 3.40
CA ASN A 626 26.80 -19.20 3.85
C ASN A 626 28.12 -19.98 4.07
N ASP A 627 28.25 -21.16 3.50
CA ASP A 627 29.35 -22.10 3.76
C ASP A 627 30.62 -21.90 2.89
N PHE A 628 30.89 -20.69 2.39
CA PHE A 628 32.07 -20.47 1.51
C PHE A 628 33.07 -19.41 2.01
N PRO A 629 33.86 -19.72 3.04
CA PRO A 629 35.12 -19.03 3.32
C PRO A 629 36.35 -19.89 2.95
N ASN A 630 36.24 -20.79 1.95
CA ASN A 630 37.37 -21.60 1.52
C ASN A 630 37.74 -21.32 0.06
N GLU A 631 39.00 -20.96 -0.18
CA GLU A 631 39.63 -20.86 -1.51
C GLU A 631 39.46 -22.14 -2.36
N SER A 632 38.98 -23.24 -1.79
CA SER A 632 38.79 -24.54 -2.46
C SER A 632 37.47 -24.70 -3.23
N THR A 633 36.50 -23.79 -3.10
CA THR A 633 35.22 -23.88 -3.83
C THR A 633 35.31 -23.16 -5.17
N ALA A 634 34.91 -23.81 -6.27
CA ALA A 634 34.86 -23.20 -7.59
C ALA A 634 33.64 -22.26 -7.70
N LEU A 635 33.87 -21.01 -8.08
CA LEU A 635 32.83 -19.99 -8.24
C LEU A 635 32.83 -19.43 -9.67
N ILE A 636 31.65 -19.36 -10.27
CA ILE A 636 31.41 -18.72 -11.57
C ILE A 636 30.17 -17.82 -11.46
N SER A 637 30.26 -16.61 -12.00
CA SER A 637 29.12 -15.70 -12.20
C SER A 637 28.83 -15.52 -13.69
N ILE A 638 27.55 -15.56 -14.04
CA ILE A 638 27.05 -15.39 -15.41
C ILE A 638 26.02 -14.27 -15.49
N SER A 639 25.96 -13.59 -16.64
CA SER A 639 25.00 -12.52 -16.91
C SER A 639 23.59 -13.07 -17.17
N ALA A 640 22.59 -12.38 -16.64
CA ALA A 640 21.18 -12.56 -16.99
C ALA A 640 20.61 -11.41 -17.83
N GLU A 641 21.45 -10.46 -18.28
CA GLU A 641 21.03 -9.36 -19.15
C GLU A 641 20.86 -9.81 -20.61
N ASP A 642 19.93 -9.23 -21.35
CA ASP A 642 19.60 -9.63 -22.73
C ASP A 642 20.82 -9.61 -23.68
N VAL A 643 21.68 -8.58 -23.59
CA VAL A 643 22.83 -8.41 -24.49
C VAL A 643 23.95 -9.40 -24.19
N THR A 644 24.14 -9.77 -22.92
CA THR A 644 25.25 -10.62 -22.46
C THR A 644 24.77 -11.97 -21.92
N PHE A 645 23.56 -12.38 -22.28
CA PHE A 645 22.85 -13.51 -21.70
C PHE A 645 23.66 -14.81 -21.67
N GLY A 646 23.79 -15.40 -20.48
CA GLY A 646 24.49 -16.67 -20.26
C GLY A 646 26.01 -16.60 -20.42
N ARG A 647 26.60 -15.42 -20.57
CA ARG A 647 28.06 -15.23 -20.63
C ARG A 647 28.67 -15.18 -19.23
N ILE A 648 29.84 -15.78 -19.09
CA ILE A 648 30.63 -15.76 -17.86
C ILE A 648 31.24 -14.35 -17.68
N ILE A 649 30.85 -13.68 -16.60
CA ILE A 649 31.36 -12.36 -16.22
C ILE A 649 32.53 -12.50 -15.24
N GLY A 650 32.46 -13.49 -14.35
CA GLY A 650 33.46 -13.70 -13.31
C GLY A 650 33.69 -15.17 -13.01
N LEU A 651 34.92 -15.50 -12.63
CA LEU A 651 35.27 -16.80 -12.06
C LEU A 651 36.49 -16.68 -11.14
N ASN A 652 36.60 -17.59 -10.18
CA ASN A 652 37.75 -17.69 -9.29
C ASN A 652 38.80 -18.72 -9.77
N MET A 653 39.97 -18.72 -9.13
CA MET A 653 41.08 -19.63 -9.51
C MET A 653 40.70 -21.11 -9.38
N SER A 654 39.85 -21.46 -8.42
CA SER A 654 39.40 -22.84 -8.21
C SER A 654 38.47 -23.34 -9.32
N ALA A 655 37.61 -22.46 -9.87
CA ALA A 655 36.83 -22.78 -11.06
C ALA A 655 37.73 -22.99 -12.29
N SER A 656 38.75 -22.14 -12.48
CA SER A 656 39.76 -22.31 -13.53
C SER A 656 40.44 -23.68 -13.44
N LYS A 657 40.91 -24.05 -12.25
CA LYS A 657 41.56 -25.35 -11.99
C LYS A 657 40.62 -26.53 -12.21
N MET A 658 39.37 -26.43 -11.76
CA MET A 658 38.38 -27.50 -11.86
C MET A 658 38.03 -27.86 -13.31
N PHE A 659 37.87 -26.86 -14.18
CA PHE A 659 37.54 -27.10 -15.60
C PHE A 659 38.76 -27.14 -16.52
N GLY A 660 39.94 -26.75 -16.04
CA GLY A 660 41.19 -26.75 -16.79
C GLY A 660 41.33 -25.60 -17.79
N TYR A 661 40.54 -24.53 -17.65
CA TYR A 661 40.64 -23.32 -18.47
C TYR A 661 41.31 -22.19 -17.68
N SER A 662 41.96 -21.27 -18.39
CA SER A 662 42.41 -20.01 -17.77
C SER A 662 41.23 -19.03 -17.62
N LYS A 663 41.38 -18.04 -16.73
CA LYS A 663 40.38 -16.98 -16.55
C LYS A 663 40.11 -16.22 -17.85
N SER A 664 41.15 -15.91 -18.62
CA SER A 664 41.03 -15.20 -19.90
C SER A 664 40.36 -16.02 -21.01
N GLU A 665 40.39 -17.35 -20.92
CA GLU A 665 39.71 -18.23 -21.88
C GLU A 665 38.19 -18.30 -21.66
N LEU A 666 37.73 -18.12 -20.42
CA LEU A 666 36.31 -18.27 -20.05
C LEU A 666 35.54 -16.96 -19.94
N ILE A 667 36.18 -15.86 -19.57
CA ILE A 667 35.50 -14.55 -19.49
C ILE A 667 34.89 -14.21 -20.86
N ASN A 668 33.65 -13.70 -20.84
CA ASN A 668 32.84 -13.38 -22.02
C ASN A 668 32.46 -14.55 -22.93
N ARG A 669 32.78 -15.80 -22.57
CA ARG A 669 32.25 -17.00 -23.24
C ARG A 669 30.93 -17.43 -22.59
N LYS A 670 30.07 -18.08 -23.38
CA LYS A 670 28.85 -18.70 -22.86
C LYS A 670 29.19 -19.85 -21.92
N VAL A 671 28.44 -19.98 -20.82
CA VAL A 671 28.62 -21.05 -19.83
C VAL A 671 28.46 -22.46 -20.41
N ASN A 672 27.76 -22.57 -21.55
CA ASN A 672 27.51 -23.80 -22.31
C ASN A 672 28.80 -24.55 -22.68
N ILE A 673 29.96 -23.88 -22.72
CA ILE A 673 31.26 -24.53 -22.96
C ILE A 673 31.68 -25.50 -21.84
N LEU A 674 31.18 -25.30 -20.62
CA LEU A 674 31.53 -26.08 -19.43
C LEU A 674 30.64 -27.32 -19.24
N MET A 675 29.75 -27.62 -20.18
CA MET A 675 28.80 -28.73 -20.11
C MET A 675 28.80 -29.59 -21.40
N PRO A 676 28.39 -30.86 -21.31
CA PRO A 676 28.14 -31.71 -22.47
C PRO A 676 27.12 -31.12 -23.45
N ASN A 677 27.24 -31.46 -24.74
CA ASN A 677 26.42 -30.88 -25.82
C ASN A 677 24.91 -31.11 -25.61
N VAL A 678 24.54 -32.29 -25.09
CA VAL A 678 23.14 -32.65 -24.77
C VAL A 678 22.49 -31.64 -23.83
N PHE A 679 23.23 -31.12 -22.86
CA PHE A 679 22.74 -30.11 -21.93
C PHE A 679 22.93 -28.69 -22.47
N ALA A 680 24.02 -28.44 -23.20
CA ALA A 680 24.36 -27.14 -23.77
C ALA A 680 23.27 -26.57 -24.69
N GLN A 681 22.61 -27.41 -25.48
CA GLN A 681 21.60 -26.99 -26.46
C GLN A 681 20.32 -26.45 -25.81
N SER A 682 19.92 -27.02 -24.66
CA SER A 682 18.68 -26.63 -23.96
C SER A 682 18.93 -25.63 -22.82
N HIS A 683 20.19 -25.34 -22.50
CA HIS A 683 20.55 -24.56 -21.31
C HIS A 683 20.01 -23.13 -21.34
N ASP A 684 20.11 -22.46 -22.49
CA ASP A 684 19.64 -21.07 -22.66
C ASP A 684 18.13 -20.98 -22.41
N GLN A 685 17.35 -21.95 -22.93
CA GLN A 685 15.92 -22.04 -22.71
C GLN A 685 15.56 -22.27 -21.23
N PHE A 686 16.36 -23.04 -20.48
CA PHE A 686 16.14 -23.22 -19.03
C PHE A 686 16.35 -21.91 -18.26
N MET A 687 17.36 -21.12 -18.63
CA MET A 687 17.61 -19.82 -18.02
C MET A 687 16.49 -18.82 -18.34
N GLU A 688 16.06 -18.75 -19.60
CA GLU A 688 14.94 -17.89 -20.03
C GLU A 688 13.63 -18.27 -19.30
N THR A 689 13.31 -19.56 -19.26
CA THR A 689 12.12 -20.06 -18.57
C THR A 689 12.17 -19.69 -17.09
N TYR A 690 13.33 -19.78 -16.45
CA TYR A 690 13.49 -19.38 -15.05
C TYR A 690 13.26 -17.87 -14.86
N LEU A 691 13.81 -17.01 -15.74
CA LEU A 691 13.59 -15.56 -15.63
C LEU A 691 12.14 -15.15 -15.87
N GLN A 692 11.40 -15.90 -16.69
CA GLN A 692 9.98 -15.66 -16.95
C GLN A 692 9.06 -16.17 -15.82
N THR A 693 9.43 -17.28 -15.16
CA THR A 693 8.54 -17.97 -14.21
C THR A 693 8.95 -17.84 -12.75
N TYR A 694 10.22 -17.50 -12.48
CA TYR A 694 10.89 -17.59 -11.17
C TYR A 694 10.79 -18.96 -10.48
N GLU A 695 10.28 -19.99 -11.16
CA GLU A 695 10.18 -21.36 -10.67
C GLU A 695 11.42 -22.14 -11.09
N SER A 696 12.26 -22.54 -10.12
CA SER A 696 13.45 -23.31 -10.45
C SER A 696 13.32 -24.80 -10.21
N ARG A 697 13.90 -25.58 -11.12
CA ARG A 697 14.21 -26.98 -10.89
C ARG A 697 15.55 -27.19 -10.19
N ILE A 698 16.54 -26.30 -10.31
CA ILE A 698 17.94 -26.52 -9.83
C ILE A 698 18.38 -25.45 -8.81
N MET A 699 17.82 -24.25 -8.85
CA MET A 699 18.22 -23.14 -8.00
C MET A 699 17.86 -23.40 -6.54
N ASN A 700 18.61 -22.77 -5.64
CA ASN A 700 18.45 -22.85 -4.19
C ASN A 700 18.56 -24.28 -3.61
N ARG A 701 19.11 -25.25 -4.35
CA ARG A 701 19.40 -26.63 -3.89
C ARG A 701 20.72 -27.12 -4.49
N GLU A 702 21.52 -27.84 -3.70
CA GLU A 702 22.72 -28.52 -4.22
C GLU A 702 22.31 -29.74 -5.05
N ARG A 703 22.89 -29.91 -6.25
CA ARG A 703 22.65 -31.06 -7.12
C ARG A 703 23.93 -31.54 -7.78
N MET A 704 24.04 -32.86 -7.95
CA MET A 704 25.09 -33.43 -8.79
C MET A 704 24.73 -33.25 -10.26
N ILE A 705 25.64 -32.66 -11.03
CA ILE A 705 25.53 -32.50 -12.48
C ILE A 705 26.84 -32.93 -13.16
N ILE A 706 26.82 -33.05 -14.49
CA ILE A 706 27.98 -33.46 -15.28
C ILE A 706 28.57 -32.24 -15.99
N GLY A 707 29.84 -31.97 -15.74
CA GLY A 707 30.63 -30.93 -16.41
C GLY A 707 31.52 -31.49 -17.50
N LYS A 708 32.06 -30.59 -18.31
CA LYS A 708 33.03 -30.89 -19.37
C LYS A 708 34.29 -30.06 -19.17
N SER A 709 35.44 -30.71 -19.07
CA SER A 709 36.74 -30.02 -18.96
C SER A 709 37.24 -29.53 -20.33
N LYS A 710 38.28 -28.69 -20.32
CA LYS A 710 39.00 -28.24 -21.53
C LYS A 710 39.46 -29.40 -22.42
N ASN A 711 39.83 -30.52 -21.83
CA ASN A 711 40.30 -31.71 -22.55
C ASN A 711 39.15 -32.56 -23.14
N GLY A 712 37.90 -32.12 -22.98
CA GLY A 712 36.72 -32.78 -23.55
C GLY A 712 36.15 -33.93 -22.72
N TYR A 713 36.83 -34.35 -21.65
CA TYR A 713 36.35 -35.37 -20.72
C TYR A 713 35.27 -34.82 -19.78
N ILE A 714 34.29 -35.67 -19.46
CA ILE A 714 33.22 -35.33 -18.52
C ILE A 714 33.54 -35.77 -17.09
N PHE A 715 33.02 -35.03 -16.12
CA PHE A 715 33.16 -35.38 -14.70
C PHE A 715 31.96 -34.87 -13.90
N PRO A 716 31.52 -35.61 -12.87
CA PRO A 716 30.45 -35.14 -12.01
C PRO A 716 30.96 -34.09 -11.03
N PHE A 717 30.11 -33.13 -10.70
CA PHE A 717 30.34 -32.19 -9.62
C PHE A 717 29.01 -31.74 -9.02
N PHE A 718 29.06 -31.26 -7.78
CA PHE A 718 27.91 -30.67 -7.13
C PHE A 718 27.87 -29.18 -7.43
N ILE A 719 26.70 -28.69 -7.83
CA ILE A 719 26.45 -27.26 -8.06
C ILE A 719 25.34 -26.77 -7.16
N TYR A 720 25.49 -25.52 -6.72
CA TYR A 720 24.47 -24.71 -6.11
C TYR A 720 24.36 -23.41 -6.91
N VAL A 721 23.15 -23.05 -7.36
CA VAL A 721 22.92 -21.85 -8.18
C VAL A 721 21.95 -20.90 -7.49
N ARG A 722 22.27 -19.61 -7.49
CA ARG A 722 21.43 -18.51 -6.97
C ARG A 722 21.35 -17.36 -7.96
N TYR A 723 20.21 -16.70 -8.00
CA TYR A 723 19.97 -15.49 -8.78
C TYR A 723 20.16 -14.28 -7.86
N VAL A 724 20.93 -13.29 -8.30
CA VAL A 724 21.27 -12.10 -7.54
C VAL A 724 21.09 -10.88 -8.43
N PRO A 725 20.14 -9.97 -8.11
CA PRO A 725 20.08 -8.66 -8.75
C PRO A 725 21.26 -7.80 -8.27
N SER A 726 22.02 -7.20 -9.20
CA SER A 726 23.12 -6.28 -8.92
C SER A 726 22.90 -4.95 -9.64
N PHE A 727 23.27 -3.84 -9.00
CA PHE A 727 23.16 -2.50 -9.59
C PHE A 727 24.30 -2.16 -10.57
N ILE A 728 25.44 -2.85 -10.50
CA ILE A 728 26.64 -2.55 -11.31
C ILE A 728 26.70 -3.37 -12.60
N HIS A 729 26.13 -4.58 -12.58
CA HIS A 729 26.20 -5.55 -13.67
C HIS A 729 24.85 -6.21 -13.98
N GLY A 730 23.76 -5.54 -13.60
CA GLY A 730 22.40 -6.02 -13.76
C GLY A 730 22.13 -7.34 -13.04
N ALA A 731 21.17 -8.09 -13.57
CA ALA A 731 20.77 -9.39 -13.04
C ALA A 731 21.87 -10.45 -13.31
N GLN A 732 22.24 -11.24 -12.29
CA GLN A 732 23.29 -12.25 -12.40
C GLN A 732 22.89 -13.59 -11.79
N PHE A 733 23.50 -14.67 -12.29
CA PHE A 733 23.49 -15.96 -11.60
C PHE A 733 24.87 -16.28 -11.04
N PHE A 734 24.89 -16.77 -9.81
CA PHE A 734 26.08 -17.27 -9.13
C PHE A 734 25.99 -18.79 -8.99
N GLY A 735 26.99 -19.48 -9.51
CA GLY A 735 27.17 -20.92 -9.38
C GLY A 735 28.35 -21.24 -8.46
N ALA A 736 28.07 -21.88 -7.32
CA ALA A 736 29.08 -22.46 -6.44
C ALA A 736 29.19 -23.96 -6.71
N MET A 737 30.43 -24.44 -6.85
CA MET A 737 30.71 -25.77 -7.36
C MET A 737 31.75 -26.48 -6.51
N ARG A 738 31.48 -27.76 -6.24
CA ARG A 738 32.36 -28.63 -5.46
C ARG A 738 32.51 -29.98 -6.16
N GLN A 739 33.76 -30.41 -6.33
CA GLN A 739 34.08 -31.75 -6.79
C GLN A 739 34.34 -32.67 -5.59
N GLU A 740 33.81 -33.89 -5.63
CA GLU A 740 34.09 -34.91 -4.61
C GLU A 740 35.55 -35.38 -4.76
N LYS A 741 36.36 -35.26 -3.71
CA LYS A 741 37.80 -35.61 -3.73
C LYS A 741 38.06 -37.11 -3.52
N VAL A 742 37.03 -37.90 -3.24
CA VAL A 742 37.18 -39.34 -2.98
C VAL A 742 37.34 -40.07 -4.31
N PHE A 743 38.49 -40.73 -4.51
CA PHE A 743 38.76 -41.60 -5.65
C PHE A 743 37.89 -42.86 -5.56
N LYS A 744 36.63 -42.76 -5.97
CA LYS A 744 35.84 -43.94 -6.33
C LYS A 744 36.29 -44.36 -7.72
N ASN A 745 36.62 -45.64 -7.88
CA ASN A 745 36.95 -46.23 -9.17
C ASN A 745 35.63 -46.37 -9.97
N VAL A 746 35.14 -45.25 -10.50
CA VAL A 746 33.87 -45.14 -11.23
C VAL A 746 34.13 -44.36 -12.52
N ALA A 747 33.59 -44.87 -13.61
CA ALA A 747 33.65 -44.25 -14.92
C ALA A 747 32.25 -43.79 -15.34
N PHE A 748 32.15 -42.59 -15.91
CA PHE A 748 30.90 -41.99 -16.35
C PHE A 748 30.87 -41.90 -17.87
N MET A 749 29.73 -42.23 -18.47
CA MET A 749 29.50 -42.07 -19.91
C MET A 749 28.11 -41.50 -20.18
N ILE A 750 28.00 -40.68 -21.21
CA ILE A 750 26.72 -40.20 -21.76
C ILE A 750 26.48 -40.94 -23.06
N VAL A 751 25.28 -41.48 -23.21
CA VAL A 751 24.89 -42.36 -24.31
C VAL A 751 23.62 -41.82 -24.94
N ASN A 752 23.57 -41.87 -26.27
CA ASN A 752 22.34 -41.58 -26.99
C ASN A 752 21.34 -42.73 -26.83
N GLY A 753 20.15 -42.45 -26.30
CA GLY A 753 19.14 -43.46 -26.01
C GLY A 753 18.63 -44.24 -27.23
N GLN A 754 18.68 -43.65 -28.43
CA GLN A 754 18.20 -44.30 -29.66
C GLN A 754 19.29 -45.10 -30.37
N THR A 755 20.49 -44.53 -30.52
CA THR A 755 21.58 -45.17 -31.30
C THR A 755 22.50 -46.05 -30.44
N GLN A 756 22.42 -45.92 -29.11
CA GLN A 756 23.32 -46.54 -28.13
C GLN A 756 24.81 -46.20 -28.36
N GLU A 757 25.09 -45.10 -29.07
CA GLU A 757 26.44 -44.58 -29.27
C GLU A 757 26.87 -43.75 -28.05
N ILE A 758 28.16 -43.87 -27.69
CA ILE A 758 28.75 -43.11 -26.59
C ILE A 758 29.12 -41.71 -27.10
N GLU A 759 28.56 -40.67 -26.48
CA GLU A 759 28.81 -39.27 -26.86
C GLU A 759 29.94 -38.64 -26.04
N ASN A 760 30.00 -38.92 -24.74
CA ASN A 760 31.03 -38.39 -23.85
C ASN A 760 31.46 -39.43 -22.81
N ILE A 761 32.73 -39.38 -22.39
CA ILE A 761 33.31 -40.26 -21.35
C ILE A 761 34.12 -39.49 -20.32
N SER A 762 34.25 -40.04 -19.12
CA SER A 762 35.17 -39.56 -18.10
C SER A 762 36.60 -40.04 -18.35
N ALA A 763 37.59 -39.31 -17.82
CA ALA A 763 39.00 -39.68 -17.97
C ALA A 763 39.34 -41.06 -17.38
N THR A 764 38.56 -41.54 -16.40
CA THR A 764 38.66 -42.90 -15.83
C THR A 764 38.47 -44.02 -16.87
N PHE A 765 37.88 -43.76 -18.03
CA PHE A 765 37.80 -44.75 -19.11
C PHE A 765 39.16 -45.17 -19.66
N ILE A 766 40.17 -44.29 -19.61
CA ILE A 766 41.51 -44.59 -20.08
C ILE A 766 42.17 -45.63 -19.16
N THR A 767 42.05 -45.45 -17.86
CA THR A 767 42.65 -46.38 -16.87
C THR A 767 41.84 -47.67 -16.74
N MET A 768 40.51 -47.59 -16.84
CA MET A 768 39.64 -48.76 -16.68
C MET A 768 39.50 -49.62 -17.92
N PHE A 769 39.42 -49.02 -19.11
CA PHE A 769 39.07 -49.71 -20.35
C PHE A 769 40.11 -49.51 -21.47
N HIS A 770 41.15 -48.69 -21.24
CA HIS A 770 42.12 -48.29 -22.27
C HIS A 770 41.45 -47.63 -23.50
N ILE A 771 40.33 -46.94 -23.26
CA ILE A 771 39.60 -46.16 -24.28
C ILE A 771 39.78 -44.69 -23.97
N ASP A 772 40.29 -43.92 -24.94
CA ASP A 772 40.40 -42.47 -24.88
C ASP A 772 39.26 -41.78 -25.68
N LEU A 773 39.16 -40.46 -25.55
CA LEU A 773 38.14 -39.68 -26.24
C LEU A 773 38.28 -39.78 -27.78
N ASN A 774 39.53 -39.84 -28.29
CA ASN A 774 39.82 -39.90 -29.72
C ASN A 774 39.35 -41.21 -30.36
N TYR A 775 39.43 -42.31 -29.62
CA TYR A 775 38.92 -43.61 -30.06
C TYR A 775 37.40 -43.56 -30.29
N ILE A 776 36.66 -42.92 -29.37
CA ILE A 776 35.20 -42.83 -29.44
C ILE A 776 34.75 -41.90 -30.57
N THR A 777 35.38 -40.72 -30.70
CA THR A 777 35.02 -39.76 -31.75
C THR A 777 35.30 -40.30 -33.16
N LYS A 778 36.33 -41.14 -33.34
CA LYS A 778 36.65 -41.75 -34.64
C LYS A 778 35.82 -42.99 -34.97
N LYS A 779 35.51 -43.85 -33.98
CA LYS A 779 34.88 -45.15 -34.24
C LYS A 779 33.38 -45.23 -33.93
N LYS A 780 32.76 -44.17 -33.39
CA LYS A 780 31.35 -44.15 -32.94
C LYS A 780 30.99 -45.41 -32.13
N THR A 781 31.76 -45.62 -31.06
CA THR A 781 31.69 -46.83 -30.26
C THR A 781 30.33 -46.97 -29.58
N LYS A 782 29.69 -48.13 -29.73
CA LYS A 782 28.44 -48.47 -29.03
C LYS A 782 28.70 -48.95 -27.60
N VAL A 783 27.70 -48.79 -26.73
CA VAL A 783 27.74 -49.25 -25.32
C VAL A 783 28.05 -50.74 -25.19
N THR A 784 27.65 -51.57 -26.15
CA THR A 784 27.90 -53.02 -26.15
C THR A 784 29.39 -53.38 -26.11
N VAL A 785 30.27 -52.53 -26.66
CA VAL A 785 31.73 -52.72 -26.62
C VAL A 785 32.25 -52.60 -25.19
N VAL A 786 31.72 -51.65 -24.41
CA VAL A 786 32.10 -51.48 -23.01
C VAL A 786 31.55 -52.63 -22.17
N GLN A 787 30.32 -53.08 -22.43
CA GLN A 787 29.74 -54.27 -21.78
C GLN A 787 30.60 -55.52 -22.02
N TYR A 788 31.10 -55.73 -23.23
CA TYR A 788 32.01 -56.83 -23.57
C TYR A 788 33.38 -56.72 -22.85
N LEU A 789 33.94 -55.52 -22.71
CA LEU A 789 35.19 -55.31 -21.96
C LEU A 789 35.01 -55.57 -20.46
N ILE A 790 33.84 -55.23 -19.90
CA ILE A 790 33.48 -55.57 -18.51
C ILE A 790 33.35 -57.09 -18.34
N SER A 791 32.67 -57.80 -19.26
CA SER A 791 32.53 -59.25 -19.18
C SER A 791 33.87 -59.98 -19.32
N LYS A 792 34.77 -59.48 -20.17
CA LYS A 792 36.11 -60.05 -20.37
C LYS A 792 37.04 -59.83 -19.17
N LYS A 793 36.92 -58.70 -18.46
CA LYS A 793 37.67 -58.45 -17.21
C LYS A 793 37.17 -59.30 -16.04
N THR A 794 35.85 -59.50 -15.94
CA THR A 794 35.25 -60.32 -14.88
C THR A 794 35.53 -61.82 -15.05
N SER A 795 35.70 -62.30 -16.30
CA SER A 795 36.13 -63.68 -16.57
C SER A 795 37.62 -63.97 -16.33
N LEU A 796 38.45 -62.93 -16.09
CA LEU A 796 39.88 -63.04 -15.77
C LEU A 796 40.17 -62.87 -14.27
N SER A 797 39.12 -62.66 -13.46
CA SER A 797 39.20 -62.44 -12.00
C SER A 797 38.46 -63.53 -11.19
N ILE A 798 38.27 -64.71 -11.79
CA ILE A 798 37.91 -65.99 -11.16
C ILE A 798 39.05 -66.94 -11.54
#